data_AF-A0AAP6L2I7-F1
#
_entry.id   AF-A0AAP6L2I7-F1
#
_cell.length_a   1.000
_cell.length_b   1.000
_cell.length_c   1.000
_cell.angle_alpha   90.00
_cell.angle_beta   90.00
_cell.angle_gamma   90.00
#
_symmetry.space_group_name_H-M   'P 1'
#
loop_
_entity.id
_entity.type
_entity.pdbx_description
1 polymer ?
#
loop_
_entity_poly.entity_id
_entity_poly.type
_entity_poly.pdbx_seq_one_letter_code
_entity_poly.pdbx_strand_id
1 'polypeptide(L)'
;MQHLLERIKAGTLWDFHGGIHPPENKHQSSLTPVVDAGLPPQLIIPVRQHAGPAGELLVRVGDRVKKGQPLTRHDKGRIVPVHASTSGTITAIEQHTVAHPSGLDDLCVILTPDGEDAWGERNPQPDYWNLERGELLERIQQAGVAGLGGAVFPTHSKLDGRGQLTEILIVNGLECEPYITTDDRLMQEYADEIMDGIRVLKHLLKPKLTLIGVEDNKPAAIDALTRHATDEDVLVKSVPTKYPSGGAKQTIELLTGRQVPKGGRAVDMGIMVLNVATVFAIKRAIIDGEPLISRIVTLTGDAFKKPGNAWVRLGTPVRWLLQRFELQPEADQRVIMGGPMMGFTLPHAMVPVVKATNCLLSPTRAELPPPGPEQACIRCSACADACPANLLPQELYWYSRVKEYDKAEKLNLFDCIECGACAWVCPSEIPLVQYYKIAKDDIREVRAEHEKAERAKQRFEAKQARFERDKAAREARHAEAADQRRQAMAAAGGDDPVAAALARLKAKQEAASAETPPDNAAMMAAREARKQEALARRAAKAVETAQPDDAGTAVVTEADPKKAAIAAALARAKAKKAAQAAGDEASNTAAAPGEPVAEPAAEADPKKAAIAAAIARAKAKKAAQAAGDETSNTAAAPGEPVTEPAAEADPKKAAIAAALARAKAKKAAQAAGDEASNTAAAPGEPVTEPAAETDPKKAAIAAALARAKAKKAAQTAGDEASNTAAAPSEPVAEPAAETDPKKAAIAAAIARAKAKKAAQTAGEEASNTAAAPGEPVAEPAAEVDPKKAAIAAAIARAKAKKAAQAAGDEASNTAAAPSEPVTEPAAEVDPKKAAIAAAIARAKAKKLAAAAEIAPDAPVPSSDTVSDMQAAPGEPVTEPAAEVDPKKAAIAAAIARAKARKLAADAAAHTPSPSTDKSH
;
A
#
# COMPACT_ATOMS: atom_id res chain seq x y z
N MET A 1 -3.08 14.34 -27.86
CA MET A 1 -2.39 14.84 -26.65
C MET A 1 -2.37 16.37 -26.58
N GLN A 2 -1.95 17.10 -27.62
CA GLN A 2 -1.88 18.59 -27.60
C GLN A 2 -3.15 19.28 -27.09
N HIS A 3 -4.32 18.99 -27.68
CA HIS A 3 -5.63 19.50 -27.22
C HIS A 3 -5.96 19.21 -25.75
N LEU A 4 -5.40 18.16 -25.14
CA LEU A 4 -5.54 17.92 -23.70
C LEU A 4 -4.63 18.84 -22.90
N LEU A 5 -3.36 18.97 -23.29
CA LEU A 5 -2.40 19.87 -22.64
C LEU A 5 -2.88 21.33 -22.71
N GLU A 6 -3.47 21.74 -23.83
CA GLU A 6 -4.10 23.06 -24.01
C GLU A 6 -5.24 23.29 -23.02
N ARG A 7 -6.17 22.32 -22.87
CA ARG A 7 -7.27 22.41 -21.89
C ARG A 7 -6.77 22.48 -20.44
N ILE A 8 -5.74 21.72 -20.09
CA ILE A 8 -5.12 21.73 -18.75
C ILE A 8 -4.44 23.08 -18.50
N LYS A 9 -3.69 23.61 -19.48
CA LYS A 9 -3.08 24.95 -19.42
C LYS A 9 -4.14 26.05 -19.26
N ALA A 10 -5.25 25.95 -19.99
CA ALA A 10 -6.41 26.84 -19.88
C ALA A 10 -7.20 26.74 -18.55
N GLY A 11 -6.77 25.90 -17.60
CA GLY A 11 -7.41 25.80 -16.28
C GLY A 11 -8.59 24.83 -16.19
N THR A 12 -8.83 23.99 -17.20
CA THR A 12 -9.88 22.96 -17.11
C THR A 12 -9.58 22.01 -15.95
N LEU A 13 -10.58 21.84 -15.08
CA LEU A 13 -10.67 20.73 -14.13
C LEU A 13 -11.79 19.79 -14.55
N TRP A 14 -11.72 18.55 -14.08
CA TRP A 14 -12.73 17.51 -14.28
C TRP A 14 -13.21 16.99 -12.91
N ASP A 15 -14.26 16.18 -12.90
CA ASP A 15 -14.75 15.48 -11.71
C ASP A 15 -14.74 13.95 -11.94
N PHE A 16 -14.77 13.18 -10.86
CA PHE A 16 -14.91 11.72 -10.87
C PHE A 16 -16.19 11.29 -10.13
N HIS A 17 -16.76 10.15 -10.52
CA HIS A 17 -17.99 9.61 -9.93
C HIS A 17 -17.82 9.25 -8.44
N GLY A 18 -18.89 9.39 -7.66
CA GLY A 18 -18.93 9.01 -6.24
C GLY A 18 -18.00 9.85 -5.37
N GLY A 19 -17.47 9.22 -4.31
CA GLY A 19 -16.74 9.92 -3.24
C GLY A 19 -17.66 10.48 -2.15
N ILE A 20 -17.05 11.04 -1.10
CA ILE A 20 -17.71 11.56 0.10
C ILE A 20 -16.96 12.79 0.66
N HIS A 21 -17.63 13.52 1.56
CA HIS A 21 -17.07 14.67 2.29
C HIS A 21 -17.14 14.42 3.80
N PRO A 22 -16.24 13.59 4.38
CA PRO A 22 -16.12 13.43 5.82
C PRO A 22 -15.60 14.72 6.48
N PRO A 23 -15.87 14.97 7.77
CA PRO A 23 -15.27 16.09 8.51
C PRO A 23 -13.75 16.05 8.42
N GLU A 24 -13.13 17.16 7.99
CA GLU A 24 -11.71 17.17 7.61
C GLU A 24 -10.76 17.09 8.81
N ASN A 25 -11.09 17.78 9.90
CA ASN A 25 -10.36 17.86 11.17
C ASN A 25 -8.85 18.21 11.09
N LYS A 26 -8.37 18.69 9.93
CA LYS A 26 -6.99 19.13 9.68
C LYS A 26 -6.52 20.26 10.61
N HIS A 27 -7.45 21.14 11.03
CA HIS A 27 -7.14 22.30 11.87
C HIS A 27 -6.50 21.94 13.23
N GLN A 28 -6.70 20.71 13.73
CA GLN A 28 -6.05 20.23 14.97
C GLN A 28 -4.52 20.26 14.87
N SER A 29 -3.95 20.06 13.68
CA SER A 29 -2.50 19.83 13.48
C SER A 29 -1.85 20.73 12.42
N SER A 30 -2.60 21.21 11.42
CA SER A 30 -2.06 22.04 10.32
C SER A 30 -1.59 23.44 10.75
N LEU A 31 -2.07 23.94 11.89
CA LEU A 31 -1.75 25.28 12.41
C LEU A 31 -0.41 25.34 13.16
N THR A 32 0.22 24.20 13.42
CA THR A 32 1.52 24.12 14.10
C THR A 32 2.65 23.92 13.09
N PRO A 33 3.83 24.55 13.28
CA PRO A 33 5.00 24.29 12.46
C PRO A 33 5.53 22.87 12.69
N VAL A 34 6.23 22.30 11.70
CA VAL A 34 6.85 20.98 11.86
C VAL A 34 7.97 21.06 12.89
N VAL A 35 7.88 20.26 13.95
CA VAL A 35 8.91 20.18 14.99
C VAL A 35 9.85 19.00 14.76
N ASP A 36 11.05 19.04 15.34
CA ASP A 36 11.87 17.82 15.46
C ASP A 36 11.34 16.95 16.61
N ALA A 37 10.96 15.71 16.30
CA ALA A 37 10.63 14.74 17.33
C ALA A 37 11.85 14.41 18.19
N GLY A 38 13.07 14.61 17.70
CA GLY A 38 14.32 14.30 18.39
C GLY A 38 14.70 12.82 18.29
N LEU A 39 15.59 12.39 19.19
CA LEU A 39 16.20 11.06 19.16
C LEU A 39 15.62 10.14 20.25
N PRO A 40 15.00 9.00 19.90
CA PRO A 40 14.56 8.00 20.87
C PRO A 40 15.75 7.22 21.44
N PRO A 41 15.63 6.61 22.64
CA PRO A 41 16.71 5.81 23.24
C PRO A 41 17.01 4.51 22.48
N GLN A 42 16.11 4.08 21.59
CA GLN A 42 16.26 2.89 20.75
C GLN A 42 15.44 3.07 19.47
N LEU A 43 15.96 2.54 18.36
CA LEU A 43 15.30 2.46 17.07
C LEU A 43 15.13 0.99 16.66
N ILE A 44 13.94 0.63 16.19
CA ILE A 44 13.56 -0.70 15.75
C ILE A 44 13.32 -0.60 14.25
N ILE A 45 14.29 -0.95 13.40
CA ILE A 45 14.25 -0.70 11.95
C ILE A 45 13.89 -2.00 11.22
N PRO A 46 12.66 -2.18 10.68
CA PRO A 46 12.34 -3.36 9.89
C PRO A 46 13.18 -3.43 8.62
N VAL A 47 13.68 -4.62 8.30
CA VAL A 47 14.47 -4.90 7.09
C VAL A 47 13.59 -4.72 5.83
N ARG A 48 12.30 -5.08 5.92
CA ARG A 48 11.31 -4.92 4.85
C ARG A 48 10.41 -3.71 5.09
N GLN A 49 10.70 -2.61 4.38
CA GLN A 49 9.88 -1.39 4.39
C GLN A 49 9.51 -0.92 2.98
N HIS A 50 9.23 -1.84 2.05
CA HIS A 50 8.82 -1.52 0.69
C HIS A 50 8.09 -2.69 0.02
N ALA A 51 7.38 -2.41 -1.07
CA ALA A 51 6.72 -3.43 -1.88
C ALA A 51 7.73 -4.25 -2.71
N GLY A 52 8.29 -5.29 -2.09
CA GLY A 52 9.29 -6.19 -2.66
C GLY A 52 9.79 -7.21 -1.64
N PRO A 53 10.74 -8.08 -2.03
CA PRO A 53 11.51 -8.87 -1.08
C PRO A 53 12.44 -7.97 -0.26
N ALA A 54 12.78 -8.40 0.96
CA ALA A 54 13.72 -7.70 1.81
C ALA A 54 15.15 -7.77 1.23
N GLY A 55 15.97 -6.74 1.48
CA GLY A 55 17.40 -6.76 1.16
C GLY A 55 18.19 -7.59 2.16
N GLU A 56 19.30 -8.21 1.72
CA GLU A 56 20.23 -8.94 2.59
C GLU A 56 20.88 -8.00 3.62
N LEU A 57 21.10 -8.45 4.85
CA LEU A 57 21.74 -7.65 5.90
C LEU A 57 23.25 -7.42 5.63
N LEU A 58 23.70 -6.19 5.83
CA LEU A 58 25.11 -5.78 5.74
C LEU A 58 25.80 -5.66 7.11
N VAL A 59 25.02 -5.71 8.21
CA VAL A 59 25.47 -5.49 9.58
C VAL A 59 25.19 -6.70 10.49
N ARG A 60 25.89 -6.75 11.62
CA ARG A 60 25.79 -7.76 12.67
C ARG A 60 25.55 -7.11 14.02
N VAL A 61 25.11 -7.90 14.99
CA VAL A 61 24.99 -7.45 16.39
C VAL A 61 26.39 -7.12 16.93
N GLY A 62 26.52 -5.95 17.56
CA GLY A 62 27.79 -5.38 18.04
C GLY A 62 28.42 -4.36 17.10
N ASP A 63 28.01 -4.28 15.83
CA ASP A 63 28.57 -3.31 14.88
C ASP A 63 28.20 -1.87 15.26
N ARG A 64 29.16 -0.95 15.11
CA ARG A 64 28.88 0.49 15.13
C ARG A 64 28.51 0.94 13.73
N VAL A 65 27.45 1.74 13.61
CA VAL A 65 26.97 2.30 12.35
C VAL A 65 26.92 3.82 12.42
N LYS A 66 27.10 4.48 11.28
CA LYS A 66 26.93 5.93 11.14
C LYS A 66 25.57 6.25 10.49
N LYS A 67 25.04 7.44 10.77
CA LYS A 67 23.77 7.92 10.23
C LYS A 67 23.80 7.91 8.70
N GLY A 68 22.75 7.35 8.09
CA GLY A 68 22.67 7.16 6.64
C GLY A 68 23.41 5.94 6.09
N GLN A 69 24.15 5.19 6.91
CA GLN A 69 24.80 3.96 6.45
C GLN A 69 23.75 2.90 6.05
N PRO A 70 23.90 2.20 4.91
CA PRO A 70 23.00 1.12 4.53
C PRO A 70 23.14 -0.07 5.48
N LEU A 71 22.02 -0.51 6.05
CA LEU A 71 21.91 -1.71 6.89
C LEU A 71 21.62 -2.95 6.06
N THR A 72 21.04 -2.77 4.87
CA THR A 72 20.77 -3.83 3.91
C THR A 72 21.31 -3.52 2.53
N ARG A 73 21.56 -4.57 1.76
CA ARG A 73 21.99 -4.51 0.37
C ARG A 73 20.83 -4.13 -0.54
N HIS A 74 21.10 -3.28 -1.53
CA HIS A 74 20.25 -3.08 -2.68
C HIS A 74 20.65 -4.04 -3.81
N ASP A 75 19.68 -4.50 -4.60
CA ASP A 75 19.92 -5.40 -5.72
C ASP A 75 18.90 -5.14 -6.85
N LYS A 76 19.09 -5.75 -8.02
CA LYS A 76 18.29 -5.52 -9.22
C LYS A 76 16.80 -5.75 -8.99
N GLY A 77 15.99 -4.95 -9.67
CA GLY A 77 14.53 -4.99 -9.55
C GLY A 77 14.02 -4.16 -8.37
N ARG A 78 13.07 -4.72 -7.61
CA ARG A 78 12.27 -3.98 -6.61
C ARG A 78 12.83 -4.04 -5.18
N ILE A 79 14.14 -4.11 -5.02
CA ILE A 79 14.81 -4.13 -3.72
C ILE A 79 15.40 -2.75 -3.46
N VAL A 80 14.97 -2.08 -2.39
CA VAL A 80 15.61 -0.84 -1.90
C VAL A 80 16.16 -1.05 -0.49
N PRO A 81 17.31 -0.47 -0.15
CA PRO A 81 17.93 -0.66 1.14
C PRO A 81 17.18 0.11 2.25
N VAL A 82 17.42 -0.32 3.48
CA VAL A 82 17.11 0.45 4.69
C VAL A 82 18.41 0.92 5.32
N HIS A 83 18.38 2.08 5.97
CA HIS A 83 19.56 2.79 6.45
C HIS A 83 19.46 3.05 7.95
N ALA A 84 20.62 3.18 8.61
CA ALA A 84 20.71 3.61 10.00
C ALA A 84 20.18 5.04 10.10
N SER A 85 19.12 5.25 10.90
CA SER A 85 18.49 6.58 10.98
C SER A 85 19.24 7.60 11.83
N THR A 86 20.31 7.15 12.49
CA THR A 86 21.26 7.92 13.32
C THR A 86 22.54 7.10 13.49
N SER A 87 23.57 7.63 14.16
CA SER A 87 24.75 6.85 14.56
C SER A 87 24.50 6.08 15.85
N GLY A 88 25.14 4.92 16.01
CA GLY A 88 25.00 4.11 17.21
C GLY A 88 25.53 2.70 17.06
N THR A 89 25.04 1.80 17.91
CA THR A 89 25.43 0.38 17.92
C THR A 89 24.23 -0.51 17.65
N ILE A 90 24.42 -1.54 16.80
CA ILE A 90 23.41 -2.58 16.55
C ILE A 90 23.35 -3.51 17.75
N THR A 91 22.30 -3.41 18.57
CA THR A 91 22.17 -4.17 19.82
C THR A 91 21.49 -5.53 19.64
N ALA A 92 20.63 -5.68 18.63
CA ALA A 92 20.00 -6.95 18.28
C ALA A 92 19.55 -6.98 16.81
N ILE A 93 19.36 -8.17 16.27
CA ILE A 93 18.73 -8.43 14.98
C ILE A 93 17.77 -9.60 15.19
N GLU A 94 16.48 -9.31 15.28
CA GLU A 94 15.46 -10.27 15.75
C GLU A 94 14.09 -10.02 15.11
N GLN A 95 13.13 -10.92 15.36
CA GLN A 95 11.74 -10.71 14.95
C GLN A 95 11.08 -9.73 15.92
N HIS A 96 10.43 -8.69 15.39
CA HIS A 96 9.66 -7.74 16.18
C HIS A 96 8.39 -7.37 15.43
N THR A 97 7.31 -7.10 16.17
CA THR A 97 6.01 -6.70 15.60
C THR A 97 6.14 -5.40 14.82
N VAL A 98 5.72 -5.41 13.56
CA VAL A 98 5.83 -4.26 12.65
C VAL A 98 4.48 -3.60 12.40
N ALA A 99 4.52 -2.42 11.78
CA ALA A 99 3.36 -1.63 11.41
C ALA A 99 2.60 -2.24 10.21
N HIS A 100 1.97 -3.39 10.43
CA HIS A 100 1.17 -4.12 9.45
C HIS A 100 -0.25 -4.36 9.99
N PRO A 101 -1.32 -4.29 9.16
CA PRO A 101 -2.70 -4.53 9.61
C PRO A 101 -2.94 -5.86 10.31
N SER A 102 -2.16 -6.89 9.97
CA SER A 102 -2.23 -8.22 10.60
C SER A 102 -1.48 -8.34 11.94
N GLY A 103 -0.76 -7.31 12.38
CA GLY A 103 0.06 -7.35 13.59
C GLY A 103 1.16 -8.42 13.59
N LEU A 104 1.67 -8.78 12.42
CA LEU A 104 2.73 -9.79 12.27
C LEU A 104 4.11 -9.21 12.60
N ASP A 105 5.01 -10.10 13.00
CA ASP A 105 6.42 -9.79 13.16
C ASP A 105 7.17 -9.80 11.82
N ASP A 106 8.24 -9.01 11.73
CA ASP A 106 9.22 -9.08 10.65
C ASP A 106 10.64 -8.93 11.24
N LEU A 107 11.65 -9.30 10.45
CA LEU A 107 13.04 -9.14 10.85
C LEU A 107 13.36 -7.64 11.00
N CYS A 108 13.85 -7.27 12.18
CA CYS A 108 14.17 -5.89 12.55
C CYS A 108 15.62 -5.80 13.04
N VAL A 109 16.26 -4.67 12.71
CA VAL A 109 17.56 -4.27 13.23
C VAL A 109 17.33 -3.29 14.38
N ILE A 110 17.80 -3.65 15.56
CA ILE A 110 17.66 -2.82 16.77
C ILE A 110 18.94 -1.99 16.91
N LEU A 111 18.79 -0.66 16.79
CA LEU A 111 19.86 0.32 16.86
C LEU A 111 19.70 1.15 18.14
N THR A 112 20.69 1.09 19.03
CA THR A 112 20.78 2.02 20.17
C THR A 112 21.65 3.20 19.76
N PRO A 113 21.12 4.44 19.72
CA PRO A 113 21.89 5.60 19.30
C PRO A 113 23.03 5.93 20.27
N ASP A 114 24.13 6.48 19.75
CA ASP A 114 25.25 6.99 20.56
C ASP A 114 25.04 8.45 21.03
N GLY A 115 24.09 9.16 20.44
CA GLY A 115 23.82 10.58 20.69
C GLY A 115 24.67 11.55 19.87
N GLU A 116 25.58 11.06 19.03
CA GLU A 116 26.42 11.89 18.15
C GLU A 116 25.66 12.36 16.88
N ASP A 117 24.62 11.61 16.45
CA ASP A 117 23.91 11.74 15.16
C ASP A 117 24.85 11.87 13.94
N ALA A 118 26.04 11.27 14.04
CA ALA A 118 27.16 11.43 13.13
C ALA A 118 26.91 10.74 11.78
N TRP A 119 26.95 11.54 10.71
CA TRP A 119 26.81 11.07 9.33
C TRP A 119 27.92 10.10 8.90
N GLY A 120 27.54 9.12 8.07
CA GLY A 120 28.48 8.37 7.24
C GLY A 120 28.90 9.17 6.01
N GLU A 121 29.52 8.49 5.05
CA GLU A 121 29.81 9.07 3.74
C GLU A 121 28.51 9.51 3.04
N ARG A 122 28.47 10.76 2.57
CA ARG A 122 27.39 11.31 1.76
C ARG A 122 27.95 11.72 0.41
N ASN A 123 27.22 11.44 -0.66
CA ASN A 123 27.60 11.76 -2.03
C ASN A 123 26.55 12.69 -2.68
N PRO A 124 26.49 13.98 -2.26
CA PRO A 124 25.59 14.97 -2.85
C PRO A 124 25.95 15.23 -4.32
N GLN A 125 24.93 15.45 -5.14
CA GLN A 125 25.03 15.71 -6.57
C GLN A 125 24.17 16.94 -6.94
N PRO A 126 24.61 18.15 -6.58
CA PRO A 126 23.91 19.37 -6.96
C PRO A 126 23.90 19.56 -8.49
N ASP A 127 24.92 19.06 -9.21
CA ASP A 127 25.06 19.12 -10.66
C ASP A 127 24.48 17.89 -11.39
N TYR A 128 23.38 17.35 -10.86
CA TYR A 128 22.67 16.15 -11.37
C TYR A 128 22.32 16.19 -12.87
N TRP A 129 22.33 17.36 -13.51
CA TRP A 129 22.14 17.53 -14.95
C TRP A 129 23.25 16.88 -15.80
N ASN A 130 24.44 16.70 -15.23
CA ASN A 130 25.57 15.98 -15.85
C ASN A 130 25.38 14.45 -15.80
N LEU A 131 24.51 13.94 -14.92
CA LEU A 131 24.34 12.51 -14.69
C LEU A 131 23.36 11.87 -15.70
N GLU A 132 23.68 10.65 -16.10
CA GLU A 132 22.81 9.85 -16.95
C GLU A 132 21.57 9.34 -16.19
N ARG A 133 20.51 9.03 -16.95
CA ARG A 133 19.25 8.46 -16.43
C ARG A 133 19.49 7.21 -15.57
N GLY A 134 20.41 6.34 -15.98
CA GLY A 134 20.72 5.09 -15.27
C GLY A 134 21.29 5.38 -13.87
N GLU A 135 22.29 6.24 -13.80
CA GLU A 135 22.94 6.62 -12.54
C GLU A 135 21.99 7.35 -11.58
N LEU A 136 21.13 8.24 -12.09
CA LEU A 136 20.11 8.90 -11.28
C LEU A 136 19.10 7.91 -10.68
N LEU A 137 18.65 6.92 -11.46
CA LEU A 137 17.77 5.86 -10.97
C LEU A 137 18.48 4.99 -9.92
N GLU A 138 19.76 4.68 -10.13
CA GLU A 138 20.57 3.92 -9.17
C GLU A 138 20.77 4.72 -7.88
N ARG A 139 21.09 6.01 -7.92
CA ARG A 139 21.22 6.86 -6.73
C ARG A 139 19.92 6.96 -5.94
N ILE A 140 18.77 7.09 -6.62
CA ILE A 140 17.43 7.04 -5.99
C ILE A 140 17.16 5.66 -5.35
N GLN A 141 17.62 4.57 -5.98
CA GLN A 141 17.55 3.22 -5.42
C GLN A 141 18.43 3.08 -4.17
N GLN A 142 19.70 3.46 -4.26
CA GLN A 142 20.70 3.40 -3.20
C GLN A 142 20.27 4.22 -1.98
N ALA A 143 19.71 5.42 -2.18
CA ALA A 143 19.14 6.25 -1.11
C ALA A 143 17.89 5.65 -0.43
N GLY A 144 17.38 4.50 -0.89
CA GLY A 144 16.29 3.79 -0.23
C GLY A 144 14.91 4.39 -0.49
N VAL A 145 14.76 5.23 -1.51
CA VAL A 145 13.51 5.98 -1.73
C VAL A 145 12.38 5.05 -2.20
N ALA A 146 11.27 5.10 -1.48
CA ALA A 146 10.04 4.40 -1.82
C ALA A 146 8.84 5.36 -1.68
N GLY A 147 7.75 5.09 -2.40
CA GLY A 147 6.59 5.99 -2.47
C GLY A 147 5.92 6.22 -1.11
N LEU A 148 6.04 7.44 -0.57
CA LEU A 148 5.61 7.82 0.77
C LEU A 148 4.09 8.01 0.93
N GLY A 149 3.34 8.04 -0.19
CA GLY A 149 1.87 8.05 -0.23
C GLY A 149 1.22 6.68 0.01
N GLY A 150 1.70 5.93 1.02
CA GLY A 150 1.06 4.70 1.52
C GLY A 150 1.51 3.38 0.90
N ALA A 151 1.57 3.25 -0.43
CA ALA A 151 1.85 1.96 -1.09
C ALA A 151 3.33 1.49 -1.01
N VAL A 152 4.26 2.36 -0.58
CA VAL A 152 5.70 2.08 -0.38
C VAL A 152 6.38 1.34 -1.55
N PHE A 153 5.96 1.64 -2.78
CA PHE A 153 6.54 1.06 -3.98
C PHE A 153 7.92 1.67 -4.25
N PRO A 154 8.97 0.87 -4.54
CA PRO A 154 10.32 1.36 -4.85
C PRO A 154 10.32 2.44 -5.94
N THR A 155 10.84 3.63 -5.61
CA THR A 155 10.64 4.82 -6.45
C THR A 155 11.43 4.74 -7.75
N HIS A 156 12.66 4.21 -7.74
CA HIS A 156 13.46 3.97 -8.95
C HIS A 156 12.72 3.05 -9.95
N SER A 157 12.15 1.95 -9.47
CA SER A 157 11.36 1.00 -10.28
C SER A 157 10.07 1.61 -10.82
N LYS A 158 9.58 2.70 -10.22
CA LYS A 158 8.42 3.44 -10.72
C LYS A 158 8.85 4.43 -11.81
N LEU A 159 9.90 5.20 -11.53
CA LEU A 159 10.50 6.20 -12.43
C LEU A 159 11.09 5.59 -13.70
N ASP A 160 11.56 4.34 -13.64
CA ASP A 160 11.97 3.62 -14.84
C ASP A 160 10.83 3.48 -15.88
N GLY A 161 9.57 3.48 -15.43
CA GLY A 161 8.41 3.52 -16.33
C GLY A 161 8.30 2.33 -17.29
N ARG A 162 9.05 1.24 -17.09
CA ARG A 162 9.21 0.15 -18.06
C ARG A 162 9.76 0.62 -19.42
N GLY A 163 10.58 1.66 -19.42
CA GLY A 163 11.08 2.32 -20.64
C GLY A 163 10.03 3.14 -21.41
N GLN A 164 8.80 3.30 -20.89
CA GLN A 164 7.81 4.20 -21.50
C GLN A 164 8.15 5.66 -21.18
N LEU A 165 7.93 6.54 -22.16
CA LEU A 165 8.11 7.99 -22.00
C LEU A 165 6.99 8.57 -21.14
N THR A 166 7.35 9.47 -20.22
CA THR A 166 6.37 10.25 -19.44
C THR A 166 6.03 11.51 -20.22
N GLU A 167 4.77 11.70 -20.60
CA GLU A 167 4.29 12.94 -21.21
C GLU A 167 3.80 13.95 -20.16
N ILE A 168 3.18 13.47 -19.08
CA ILE A 168 2.68 14.30 -17.97
C ILE A 168 3.22 13.76 -16.64
N LEU A 169 3.86 14.61 -15.86
CA LEU A 169 4.20 14.35 -14.46
C LEU A 169 3.12 14.97 -13.57
N ILE A 170 2.61 14.21 -12.61
CA ILE A 170 1.66 14.67 -11.59
C ILE A 170 2.31 14.49 -10.22
N VAL A 171 2.50 15.60 -9.52
CA VAL A 171 2.82 15.65 -8.10
C VAL A 171 1.51 15.75 -7.32
N ASN A 172 1.20 14.71 -6.56
CA ASN A 172 0.00 14.58 -5.75
C ASN A 172 0.30 15.09 -4.32
N GLY A 173 -0.19 16.29 -4.04
CA GLY A 173 -0.26 16.90 -2.71
C GLY A 173 -1.71 17.04 -2.23
N LEU A 174 -2.63 16.19 -2.70
CA LEU A 174 -4.05 16.32 -2.37
C LEU A 174 -4.31 16.02 -0.89
N GLU A 175 -3.75 14.92 -0.36
CA GLU A 175 -3.87 14.53 1.05
C GLU A 175 -5.34 14.58 1.56
N CYS A 176 -6.24 13.90 0.85
CA CYS A 176 -7.68 13.95 1.09
C CYS A 176 -8.16 13.19 2.33
N GLU A 177 -7.30 12.40 2.98
CA GLU A 177 -7.65 11.65 4.19
C GLU A 177 -7.83 12.62 5.37
N PRO A 178 -8.94 12.54 6.14
CA PRO A 178 -9.16 13.38 7.32
C PRO A 178 -8.03 13.28 8.34
N TYR A 179 -7.88 14.33 9.15
CA TYR A 179 -6.87 14.52 10.20
C TYR A 179 -5.40 14.63 9.73
N ILE A 180 -5.01 13.98 8.64
CA ILE A 180 -3.62 13.97 8.17
C ILE A 180 -3.26 15.35 7.61
N THR A 181 -2.08 15.88 7.95
CA THR A 181 -1.59 17.22 7.53
C THR A 181 -0.08 17.23 7.20
N THR A 182 0.53 16.05 7.06
CA THR A 182 1.98 15.90 6.85
C THR A 182 2.45 16.39 5.49
N ASP A 183 1.66 16.20 4.43
CA ASP A 183 1.96 16.68 3.08
C ASP A 183 1.58 18.16 2.97
N ASP A 184 0.50 18.61 3.63
CA ASP A 184 0.13 20.02 3.75
C ASP A 184 1.25 20.86 4.37
N ARG A 185 1.73 20.49 5.58
CA ARG A 185 2.87 21.17 6.22
C ARG A 185 4.14 21.12 5.38
N LEU A 186 4.42 19.99 4.71
CA LEU A 186 5.58 19.88 3.82
C LEU A 186 5.51 20.88 2.67
N MET A 187 4.34 21.04 2.04
CA MET A 187 4.13 22.01 0.96
C MET A 187 4.17 23.46 1.44
N GLN A 188 3.80 23.74 2.69
CA GLN A 188 3.88 25.09 3.26
C GLN A 188 5.33 25.49 3.61
N GLU A 189 6.10 24.58 4.19
CA GLU A 189 7.43 24.89 4.75
C GLU A 189 8.61 24.61 3.79
N TYR A 190 8.46 23.68 2.84
CA TYR A 190 9.55 23.18 1.99
C TYR A 190 9.18 23.25 0.48
N ALA A 191 8.39 24.25 0.08
CA ALA A 191 7.91 24.43 -1.29
C ALA A 191 9.04 24.55 -2.32
N ASP A 192 10.13 25.23 -1.97
CA ASP A 192 11.34 25.38 -2.77
C ASP A 192 12.06 24.04 -2.98
N GLU A 193 12.28 23.27 -1.91
CA GLU A 193 12.89 21.93 -2.00
C GLU A 193 12.02 20.93 -2.77
N ILE A 194 10.69 21.05 -2.69
CA ILE A 194 9.77 20.30 -3.55
C ILE A 194 9.99 20.66 -5.03
N MET A 195 10.16 21.93 -5.36
CA MET A 195 10.44 22.37 -6.75
C MET A 195 11.80 21.87 -7.25
N ASP A 196 12.82 21.81 -6.40
CA ASP A 196 14.10 21.20 -6.77
C ASP A 196 13.96 19.69 -7.04
N GLY A 197 13.16 18.98 -6.23
CA GLY A 197 12.78 17.59 -6.52
C GLY A 197 12.03 17.43 -7.85
N ILE A 198 11.18 18.41 -8.21
CA ILE A 198 10.52 18.46 -9.52
C ILE A 198 11.54 18.69 -10.64
N ARG A 199 12.55 19.55 -10.46
CA ARG A 199 13.59 19.80 -11.46
C ARG A 199 14.47 18.57 -11.72
N VAL A 200 14.83 17.82 -10.67
CA VAL A 200 15.48 16.50 -10.81
C VAL A 200 14.60 15.55 -11.62
N LEU A 201 13.30 15.47 -11.33
CA LEU A 201 12.35 14.65 -12.07
C LEU A 201 12.14 15.10 -13.52
N LYS A 202 12.16 16.41 -13.80
CA LYS A 202 12.08 16.97 -15.16
C LYS A 202 13.28 16.55 -16.00
N HIS A 203 14.50 16.60 -15.45
CA HIS A 203 15.71 16.09 -16.12
C HIS A 203 15.61 14.59 -16.41
N LEU A 204 15.17 13.80 -15.42
CA LEU A 204 15.07 12.34 -15.50
C LEU A 204 14.00 11.83 -16.47
N LEU A 205 12.80 12.43 -16.44
CA LEU A 205 11.61 11.93 -17.14
C LEU A 205 11.28 12.70 -18.42
N LYS A 206 11.78 13.94 -18.55
CA LYS A 206 11.54 14.88 -19.67
C LYS A 206 10.04 15.02 -20.03
N PRO A 207 9.15 15.31 -19.05
CA PRO A 207 7.72 15.49 -19.30
C PRO A 207 7.44 16.73 -20.16
N LYS A 208 6.30 16.74 -20.84
CA LYS A 208 5.81 17.91 -21.60
C LYS A 208 5.05 18.90 -20.73
N LEU A 209 4.60 18.45 -19.56
CA LEU A 209 3.86 19.22 -18.56
C LEU A 209 3.99 18.56 -17.19
N THR A 210 4.20 19.36 -16.16
CA THR A 210 4.16 18.95 -14.76
C THR A 210 2.98 19.62 -14.06
N LEU A 211 2.20 18.86 -13.31
CA LEU A 211 1.04 19.34 -12.56
C LEU A 211 1.25 19.05 -11.08
N ILE A 212 0.99 20.03 -10.21
CA ILE A 212 0.97 19.86 -8.76
C ILE A 212 -0.49 19.98 -8.31
N GLY A 213 -1.12 18.86 -7.98
CA GLY A 213 -2.50 18.83 -7.49
C GLY A 213 -2.55 19.05 -5.98
N VAL A 214 -3.28 20.07 -5.55
CA VAL A 214 -3.51 20.43 -4.14
C VAL A 214 -5.01 20.66 -3.93
N GLU A 215 -5.58 20.26 -2.80
CA GLU A 215 -6.99 20.55 -2.50
C GLU A 215 -7.19 22.01 -2.05
N ASP A 216 -8.36 22.57 -2.35
CA ASP A 216 -8.74 23.96 -2.07
C ASP A 216 -8.78 24.33 -0.58
N ASN A 217 -8.90 23.35 0.32
CA ASN A 217 -8.77 23.53 1.77
C ASN A 217 -7.33 23.85 2.26
N LYS A 218 -6.32 23.89 1.38
CA LYS A 218 -4.91 24.14 1.73
C LYS A 218 -4.35 25.44 1.07
N PRO A 219 -4.94 26.63 1.30
CA PRO A 219 -4.56 27.86 0.62
C PRO A 219 -3.09 28.24 0.87
N ALA A 220 -2.57 28.07 2.09
CA ALA A 220 -1.17 28.36 2.40
C ALA A 220 -0.17 27.49 1.62
N ALA A 221 -0.51 26.22 1.37
CA ALA A 221 0.31 25.32 0.54
C ALA A 221 0.23 25.70 -0.94
N ILE A 222 -0.96 26.06 -1.43
CA ILE A 222 -1.16 26.56 -2.81
C ILE A 222 -0.32 27.84 -3.02
N ASP A 223 -0.37 28.80 -2.10
CA ASP A 223 0.38 30.05 -2.19
C ASP A 223 1.90 29.82 -2.14
N ALA A 224 2.37 28.95 -1.24
CA ALA A 224 3.78 28.59 -1.14
C ALA A 224 4.27 27.94 -2.45
N LEU A 225 3.61 26.88 -2.92
CA LEU A 225 3.96 26.22 -4.17
C LEU A 225 3.89 27.16 -5.37
N THR A 226 2.84 27.99 -5.48
CA THR A 226 2.68 28.91 -6.61
C THR A 226 3.78 29.96 -6.63
N ARG A 227 4.25 30.44 -5.48
CA ARG A 227 5.38 31.37 -5.36
C ARG A 227 6.71 30.77 -5.85
N HIS A 228 6.93 29.47 -5.67
CA HIS A 228 8.16 28.78 -6.10
C HIS A 228 8.04 28.10 -7.47
N ALA A 229 6.85 28.05 -8.08
CA ALA A 229 6.57 27.51 -9.41
C ALA A 229 7.01 28.47 -10.53
N THR A 230 8.33 28.69 -10.65
CA THR A 230 8.91 29.61 -11.66
C THR A 230 9.01 29.02 -13.07
N ASP A 231 8.87 27.70 -13.19
CA ASP A 231 9.00 26.94 -14.43
C ASP A 231 7.68 26.97 -15.24
N GLU A 232 7.67 27.48 -16.49
CA GLU A 232 6.44 27.65 -17.32
C GLU A 232 5.62 26.36 -17.57
N ASP A 233 6.26 25.20 -17.47
CA ASP A 233 5.66 23.88 -17.63
C ASP A 233 5.28 23.21 -16.30
N VAL A 234 5.40 23.90 -15.17
CA VAL A 234 4.96 23.44 -13.84
C VAL A 234 3.73 24.24 -13.41
N LEU A 235 2.58 23.58 -13.32
CA LEU A 235 1.31 24.22 -12.94
C LEU A 235 0.81 23.71 -11.60
N VAL A 236 0.66 24.61 -10.63
CA VAL A 236 -0.13 24.34 -9.42
C VAL A 236 -1.62 24.35 -9.79
N LYS A 237 -2.36 23.32 -9.38
CA LYS A 237 -3.79 23.15 -9.63
C LYS A 237 -4.50 22.89 -8.30
N SER A 238 -5.24 23.89 -7.84
CA SER A 238 -6.25 23.71 -6.80
C SER A 238 -7.39 22.83 -7.34
N VAL A 239 -7.88 21.89 -6.54
CA VAL A 239 -9.02 21.01 -6.86
C VAL A 239 -9.99 20.93 -5.67
N PRO A 240 -11.28 20.61 -5.89
CA PRO A 240 -12.24 20.51 -4.79
C PRO A 240 -11.87 19.44 -3.76
N THR A 241 -11.95 19.79 -2.48
CA THR A 241 -11.79 18.86 -1.36
C THR A 241 -12.87 17.77 -1.39
N LYS A 242 -12.48 16.54 -1.72
CA LYS A 242 -13.40 15.40 -1.94
C LYS A 242 -12.68 14.09 -1.73
N TYR A 243 -13.16 13.24 -0.81
CA TYR A 243 -12.52 11.95 -0.56
C TYR A 243 -13.03 10.87 -1.55
N PRO A 244 -12.18 10.03 -2.20
CA PRO A 244 -10.72 9.96 -2.11
C PRO A 244 -10.01 10.53 -3.37
N SER A 245 -10.02 11.86 -3.57
CA SER A 245 -9.34 12.58 -4.67
C SER A 245 -7.86 12.21 -4.81
N GLY A 246 -7.17 11.99 -3.67
CA GLY A 246 -5.77 11.59 -3.56
C GLY A 246 -5.45 10.18 -4.09
N GLY A 247 -6.47 9.37 -4.40
CA GLY A 247 -6.28 8.08 -5.07
C GLY A 247 -5.74 8.26 -6.48
N ALA A 248 -4.67 7.55 -6.85
CA ALA A 248 -3.95 7.83 -8.09
C ALA A 248 -4.80 7.76 -9.39
N LYS A 249 -5.88 6.95 -9.43
CA LYS A 249 -6.82 6.95 -10.57
C LYS A 249 -7.67 8.24 -10.58
N GLN A 250 -8.22 8.61 -9.42
CA GLN A 250 -9.03 9.81 -9.21
C GLN A 250 -8.24 11.09 -9.47
N THR A 251 -7.00 11.18 -9.00
CA THR A 251 -6.11 12.33 -9.26
C THR A 251 -5.84 12.54 -10.76
N ILE A 252 -5.65 11.45 -11.52
CA ILE A 252 -5.46 11.52 -12.99
C ILE A 252 -6.75 12.00 -13.66
N GLU A 253 -7.90 11.49 -13.22
CA GLU A 253 -9.20 11.88 -13.77
C GLU A 253 -9.50 13.36 -13.50
N LEU A 254 -9.36 13.84 -12.26
CA LEU A 254 -9.53 15.26 -11.87
C LEU A 254 -8.66 16.23 -12.68
N LEU A 255 -7.39 15.88 -12.92
CA LEU A 255 -6.39 16.77 -13.52
C LEU A 255 -6.27 16.63 -15.04
N THR A 256 -6.82 15.57 -15.65
CA THR A 256 -6.64 15.29 -17.09
C THR A 256 -7.90 14.81 -17.81
N GLY A 257 -9.00 14.54 -17.12
CA GLY A 257 -10.23 13.98 -17.70
C GLY A 257 -10.06 12.59 -18.31
N ARG A 258 -8.96 11.87 -17.99
CA ARG A 258 -8.68 10.51 -18.48
C ARG A 258 -8.78 9.52 -17.34
N GLN A 259 -9.44 8.40 -17.58
CA GLN A 259 -9.46 7.27 -16.67
C GLN A 259 -8.35 6.26 -17.02
N VAL A 260 -7.79 5.61 -15.99
CA VAL A 260 -6.84 4.50 -16.19
C VAL A 260 -7.59 3.23 -16.56
N PRO A 261 -7.33 2.60 -17.73
CA PRO A 261 -8.02 1.38 -18.15
C PRO A 261 -7.88 0.24 -17.12
N LYS A 262 -8.88 -0.63 -17.06
CA LYS A 262 -8.85 -1.84 -16.22
C LYS A 262 -7.58 -2.67 -16.51
N GLY A 263 -6.83 -3.01 -15.46
CA GLY A 263 -5.56 -3.74 -15.56
C GLY A 263 -4.37 -2.95 -16.12
N GLY A 264 -4.60 -1.76 -16.69
CA GLY A 264 -3.56 -0.84 -17.16
C GLY A 264 -2.94 -0.02 -16.03
N ARG A 265 -1.89 0.73 -16.36
CA ARG A 265 -1.16 1.61 -15.45
C ARG A 265 -1.14 3.03 -16.01
N ALA A 266 -0.95 4.02 -15.12
CA ALA A 266 -0.82 5.42 -15.53
C ALA A 266 0.33 5.65 -16.55
N VAL A 267 1.42 4.89 -16.41
CA VAL A 267 2.56 4.96 -17.35
C VAL A 267 2.18 4.54 -18.78
N ASP A 268 1.27 3.56 -18.93
CA ASP A 268 0.78 3.13 -20.25
C ASP A 268 -0.03 4.25 -20.97
N MET A 269 -0.40 5.30 -20.25
CA MET A 269 -1.07 6.50 -20.75
C MET A 269 -0.12 7.69 -20.94
N GLY A 270 1.17 7.53 -20.67
CA GLY A 270 2.17 8.60 -20.61
C GLY A 270 2.10 9.44 -19.33
N ILE A 271 1.51 8.95 -18.24
CA ILE A 271 1.30 9.73 -17.00
C ILE A 271 2.06 9.11 -15.82
N MET A 272 2.91 9.90 -15.18
CA MET A 272 3.59 9.53 -13.93
C MET A 272 2.93 10.26 -12.76
N VAL A 273 2.54 9.54 -11.70
CA VAL A 273 2.00 10.14 -10.47
C VAL A 273 2.92 9.85 -9.29
N LEU A 274 3.38 10.87 -8.58
CA LEU A 274 4.23 10.77 -7.38
C LEU A 274 3.61 11.60 -6.26
N ASN A 275 3.67 11.11 -5.02
CA ASN A 275 3.25 11.89 -3.85
C ASN A 275 4.31 12.96 -3.52
N VAL A 276 3.89 14.12 -3.03
CA VAL A 276 4.77 15.28 -2.78
C VAL A 276 5.95 14.97 -1.85
N ALA A 277 5.73 14.24 -0.75
CA ALA A 277 6.83 13.80 0.13
C ALA A 277 7.82 12.85 -0.57
N THR A 278 7.37 12.09 -1.57
CA THR A 278 8.26 11.26 -2.40
C THR A 278 9.14 12.12 -3.31
N VAL A 279 8.64 13.25 -3.82
CA VAL A 279 9.41 14.20 -4.64
C VAL A 279 10.47 14.91 -3.79
N PHE A 280 10.08 15.37 -2.59
CA PHE A 280 11.02 15.92 -1.60
C PHE A 280 12.10 14.90 -1.19
N ALA A 281 11.75 13.63 -1.02
CA ALA A 281 12.73 12.57 -0.75
C ALA A 281 13.71 12.32 -1.91
N ILE A 282 13.31 12.56 -3.17
CA ILE A 282 14.21 12.51 -4.33
C ILE A 282 15.19 13.70 -4.31
N LYS A 283 14.73 14.91 -3.97
CA LYS A 283 15.61 16.07 -3.76
C LYS A 283 16.70 15.74 -2.77
N ARG A 284 16.33 15.24 -1.58
CA ARG A 284 17.29 14.88 -0.51
C ARG A 284 18.26 13.78 -0.94
N ALA A 285 17.77 12.74 -1.62
CA ALA A 285 18.59 11.65 -2.12
C ALA A 285 19.66 12.10 -3.13
N ILE A 286 19.33 13.03 -4.03
CA ILE A 286 20.22 13.45 -5.12
C ILE A 286 21.04 14.68 -4.74
N ILE A 287 20.41 15.79 -4.35
CA ILE A 287 21.08 17.07 -4.13
C ILE A 287 21.85 17.08 -2.80
N ASP A 288 21.23 16.60 -1.72
CA ASP A 288 21.84 16.63 -0.38
C ASP A 288 22.67 15.38 -0.07
N GLY A 289 22.55 14.33 -0.88
CA GLY A 289 23.18 13.03 -0.65
C GLY A 289 22.62 12.29 0.57
N GLU A 290 21.36 12.55 0.94
CA GLU A 290 20.73 12.04 2.16
C GLU A 290 19.73 10.90 1.86
N PRO A 291 19.95 9.69 2.39
CA PRO A 291 19.01 8.58 2.24
C PRO A 291 17.70 8.80 3.02
N LEU A 292 16.66 8.06 2.65
CA LEU A 292 15.35 8.10 3.32
C LEU A 292 15.43 7.46 4.73
N ILE A 293 15.81 8.28 5.71
CA ILE A 293 15.95 7.93 7.15
C ILE A 293 14.92 8.58 8.07
N SER A 294 14.14 9.53 7.56
CA SER A 294 13.11 10.23 8.33
C SER A 294 11.97 10.69 7.43
N ARG A 295 10.78 10.85 7.99
CA ARG A 295 9.65 11.49 7.34
C ARG A 295 8.89 12.38 8.32
N ILE A 296 8.07 13.29 7.80
CA ILE A 296 7.08 13.98 8.63
C ILE A 296 5.96 12.97 8.96
N VAL A 297 5.46 13.07 10.19
CA VAL A 297 4.32 12.30 10.73
C VAL A 297 3.37 13.27 11.42
N THR A 298 2.08 13.21 11.09
CA THR A 298 1.02 13.91 11.82
C THR A 298 0.68 13.15 13.11
N LEU A 299 0.57 13.85 14.23
CA LEU A 299 0.18 13.34 15.55
C LEU A 299 -1.05 14.14 15.99
N THR A 300 -2.22 13.50 16.11
CA THR A 300 -3.50 14.23 16.16
C THR A 300 -4.63 13.37 16.74
N GLY A 301 -5.76 14.00 17.05
CA GLY A 301 -6.85 13.43 17.85
C GLY A 301 -6.92 14.09 19.23
N ASP A 302 -8.12 14.23 19.77
CA ASP A 302 -8.43 14.98 20.99
C ASP A 302 -7.72 14.45 22.26
N ALA A 303 -7.19 13.22 22.22
CA ALA A 303 -6.40 12.65 23.31
C ALA A 303 -4.98 13.26 23.41
N PHE A 304 -4.46 13.94 22.38
CA PHE A 304 -3.16 14.61 22.44
C PHE A 304 -3.27 16.02 23.03
N LYS A 305 -2.43 16.35 24.03
CA LYS A 305 -2.28 17.75 24.49
C LYS A 305 -1.51 18.64 23.50
N LYS A 306 -0.68 18.04 22.66
CA LYS A 306 0.19 18.74 21.69
C LYS A 306 0.03 18.11 20.29
N PRO A 307 -1.16 18.20 19.67
CA PRO A 307 -1.33 17.76 18.28
C PRO A 307 -0.46 18.62 17.34
N GLY A 308 -0.02 18.04 16.22
CA GLY A 308 0.85 18.72 15.27
C GLY A 308 1.56 17.78 14.31
N ASN A 309 2.65 18.26 13.72
CA ASN A 309 3.46 17.52 12.75
C ASN A 309 4.91 17.49 13.17
N ALA A 310 5.59 16.37 12.97
CA ALA A 310 6.97 16.22 13.42
C ALA A 310 7.85 15.44 12.43
N TRP A 311 9.12 15.86 12.31
CA TRP A 311 10.18 15.05 11.69
C TRP A 311 10.49 13.87 12.62
N VAL A 312 10.24 12.64 12.13
CA VAL A 312 10.47 11.40 12.88
C VAL A 312 11.48 10.51 12.16
N ARG A 313 12.46 9.99 12.90
CA ARG A 313 13.41 8.98 12.40
C ARG A 313 12.71 7.64 12.17
N LEU A 314 13.00 6.97 11.06
CA LEU A 314 12.47 5.63 10.80
C LEU A 314 12.95 4.65 11.88
N GLY A 315 12.06 3.78 12.32
CA GLY A 315 12.28 2.88 13.44
C GLY A 315 11.98 3.47 14.83
N THR A 316 11.58 4.73 14.94
CA THR A 316 11.13 5.30 16.23
C THR A 316 9.94 4.51 16.79
N PRO A 317 10.00 3.98 18.03
CA PRO A 317 8.86 3.29 18.64
C PRO A 317 7.69 4.26 18.85
N VAL A 318 6.48 3.89 18.41
CA VAL A 318 5.30 4.77 18.49
C VAL A 318 5.05 5.28 19.92
N ARG A 319 5.23 4.44 20.94
CA ARG A 319 5.10 4.77 22.37
C ARG A 319 5.87 6.02 22.77
N TRP A 320 7.08 6.18 22.23
CA TRP A 320 7.94 7.30 22.56
C TRP A 320 7.39 8.62 22.00
N LEU A 321 6.77 8.59 20.81
CA LEU A 321 6.03 9.74 20.28
C LEU A 321 4.77 10.02 21.09
N LEU A 322 3.99 8.99 21.46
CA LEU A 322 2.79 9.19 22.28
C LEU A 322 3.11 9.88 23.62
N GLN A 323 4.24 9.52 24.23
CA GLN A 323 4.75 10.18 25.43
C GLN A 323 5.22 11.61 25.16
N ARG A 324 6.01 11.84 24.11
CA ARG A 324 6.58 13.16 23.80
C ARG A 324 5.53 14.20 23.38
N PHE A 325 4.44 13.77 22.75
CA PHE A 325 3.31 14.61 22.34
C PHE A 325 2.18 14.61 23.39
N GLU A 326 2.46 14.09 24.59
CA GLU A 326 1.63 14.15 25.79
C GLU A 326 0.21 13.57 25.63
N LEU A 327 0.11 12.40 25.00
CA LEU A 327 -1.13 11.64 24.93
C LEU A 327 -1.73 11.42 26.33
N GLN A 328 -3.01 11.74 26.48
CA GLN A 328 -3.85 11.44 27.64
C GLN A 328 -4.77 10.25 27.26
N PRO A 329 -4.35 9.00 27.44
CA PRO A 329 -5.10 7.85 26.95
C PRO A 329 -6.40 7.66 27.74
N GLU A 330 -7.50 7.44 27.02
CA GLU A 330 -8.70 6.82 27.58
C GLU A 330 -8.44 5.34 27.94
N ALA A 331 -9.35 4.71 28.71
CA ALA A 331 -9.20 3.32 29.14
C ALA A 331 -9.04 2.33 27.96
N ASP A 332 -9.79 2.55 26.88
CA ASP A 332 -9.77 1.76 25.64
C ASP A 332 -9.08 2.53 24.48
N GLN A 333 -8.01 3.28 24.78
CA GLN A 333 -7.39 4.18 23.80
C GLN A 333 -6.92 3.46 22.54
N ARG A 334 -7.47 3.86 21.39
CA ARG A 334 -7.00 3.42 20.07
C ARG A 334 -5.86 4.30 19.59
N VAL A 335 -4.89 3.69 18.92
CA VAL A 335 -3.85 4.38 18.14
C VAL A 335 -3.93 3.86 16.71
N ILE A 336 -4.40 4.69 15.80
CA ILE A 336 -4.62 4.38 14.40
C ILE A 336 -3.42 4.89 13.61
N MET A 337 -2.76 4.01 12.85
CA MET A 337 -1.77 4.42 11.87
C MET A 337 -2.46 4.72 10.53
N GLY A 338 -2.24 5.92 10.01
CA GLY A 338 -3.01 6.50 8.91
C GLY A 338 -4.18 7.33 9.43
N GLY A 339 -5.20 7.52 8.59
CA GLY A 339 -6.43 8.24 8.94
C GLY A 339 -7.61 7.32 9.23
N PRO A 340 -8.80 7.87 9.49
CA PRO A 340 -9.97 7.10 9.92
C PRO A 340 -10.59 6.23 8.81
N MET A 341 -10.27 6.45 7.53
CA MET A 341 -10.88 5.74 6.40
C MET A 341 -10.03 4.55 5.95
N MET A 342 -8.73 4.77 5.73
CA MET A 342 -7.79 3.75 5.23
C MET A 342 -6.80 3.22 6.26
N GLY A 343 -6.68 3.88 7.42
CA GLY A 343 -5.79 3.46 8.49
C GLY A 343 -6.22 2.18 9.21
N PHE A 344 -5.38 1.73 10.13
CA PHE A 344 -5.64 0.57 10.98
C PHE A 344 -5.16 0.81 12.41
N THR A 345 -5.86 0.24 13.39
CA THR A 345 -5.44 0.29 14.79
C THR A 345 -4.18 -0.55 14.98
N LEU A 346 -3.15 0.02 15.60
CA LEU A 346 -1.92 -0.70 15.95
C LEU A 346 -2.20 -1.72 17.06
N PRO A 347 -1.56 -2.91 17.04
CA PRO A 347 -1.76 -3.93 18.07
C PRO A 347 -1.21 -3.49 19.44
N HIS A 348 -0.14 -2.70 19.45
CA HIS A 348 0.45 -2.08 20.64
C HIS A 348 1.38 -0.94 20.24
N ALA A 349 1.71 -0.06 21.19
CA ALA A 349 2.53 1.12 20.92
C ALA A 349 4.06 0.86 20.77
N MET A 350 4.57 -0.37 20.93
CA MET A 350 6.01 -0.63 20.68
C MET A 350 6.36 -0.82 19.21
N VAL A 351 5.33 -0.91 18.34
CA VAL A 351 5.50 -0.94 16.88
C VAL A 351 6.32 0.27 16.39
N PRO A 352 7.28 0.10 15.46
CA PRO A 352 8.05 1.20 14.90
C PRO A 352 7.30 2.03 13.85
N VAL A 353 7.66 3.31 13.77
CA VAL A 353 7.38 4.20 12.64
C VAL A 353 8.18 3.72 11.42
N VAL A 354 7.49 3.49 10.31
CA VAL A 354 8.07 3.00 9.04
C VAL A 354 7.81 3.97 7.90
N LYS A 355 8.38 3.72 6.71
CA LYS A 355 8.16 4.56 5.51
C LYS A 355 6.66 4.82 5.19
N ALA A 356 5.75 3.91 5.56
CA ALA A 356 4.30 4.07 5.40
C ALA A 356 3.61 4.98 6.44
N THR A 357 4.22 5.23 7.60
CA THR A 357 3.59 5.91 8.73
C THR A 357 3.49 7.42 8.50
N ASN A 358 2.40 7.88 7.89
CA ASN A 358 2.12 9.30 7.64
C ASN A 358 1.37 10.00 8.77
N CYS A 359 0.55 9.28 9.53
CA CYS A 359 -0.22 9.79 10.64
C CYS A 359 -0.30 8.77 11.78
N LEU A 360 -0.37 9.27 13.01
CA LEU A 360 -0.70 8.55 14.23
C LEU A 360 -1.90 9.27 14.88
N LEU A 361 -3.10 8.81 14.55
CA LEU A 361 -4.37 9.33 15.05
C LEU A 361 -4.74 8.60 16.34
N SER A 362 -4.89 9.32 17.45
CA SER A 362 -5.35 8.77 18.72
C SER A 362 -6.59 9.54 19.19
N PRO A 363 -7.79 9.13 18.72
CA PRO A 363 -8.99 9.90 18.93
C PRO A 363 -9.66 9.53 20.25
N THR A 364 -10.43 10.44 20.82
CA THR A 364 -11.33 10.10 21.94
C THR A 364 -12.53 9.28 21.46
N ARG A 365 -13.21 8.58 22.37
CA ARG A 365 -14.46 7.88 22.06
C ARG A 365 -15.60 8.80 21.62
N ALA A 366 -15.55 10.08 21.99
CA ALA A 366 -16.51 11.10 21.54
C ALA A 366 -16.21 11.59 20.11
N GLU A 367 -14.94 11.81 19.80
CA GLU A 367 -14.45 12.30 18.50
C GLU A 367 -14.58 11.25 17.38
N LEU A 368 -14.16 10.02 17.64
CA LEU A 368 -14.30 8.90 16.73
C LEU A 368 -14.86 7.69 17.50
N PRO A 369 -16.19 7.57 17.61
CA PRO A 369 -16.79 6.41 18.26
C PRO A 369 -16.41 5.11 17.52
N PRO A 370 -16.40 3.95 18.22
CA PRO A 370 -16.37 2.67 17.53
C PRO A 370 -17.66 2.51 16.69
N PRO A 371 -17.60 1.82 15.53
CA PRO A 371 -18.82 1.44 14.83
C PRO A 371 -19.69 0.57 15.76
N GLY A 372 -21.00 0.70 15.64
CA GLY A 372 -21.94 -0.16 16.32
C GLY A 372 -22.06 -1.54 15.66
N PRO A 373 -23.09 -2.32 16.04
CA PRO A 373 -23.25 -3.70 15.56
C PRO A 373 -23.73 -3.74 14.10
N GLU A 374 -23.05 -4.53 13.25
CA GLU A 374 -23.47 -4.79 11.85
C GLU A 374 -24.95 -5.20 11.79
N GLN A 375 -25.74 -4.44 11.03
CA GLN A 375 -27.15 -4.70 10.75
C GLN A 375 -27.34 -5.31 9.37
N ALA A 376 -28.52 -5.90 9.13
CA ALA A 376 -28.86 -6.44 7.81
C ALA A 376 -28.90 -5.33 6.73
N CYS A 377 -28.41 -5.65 5.54
CA CYS A 377 -28.38 -4.72 4.40
C CYS A 377 -29.80 -4.38 3.91
N ILE A 378 -30.23 -3.13 4.09
CA ILE A 378 -31.56 -2.64 3.70
C ILE A 378 -31.72 -2.29 2.21
N ARG A 379 -30.69 -2.53 1.39
CA ARG A 379 -30.66 -2.23 -0.06
C ARG A 379 -30.92 -0.77 -0.46
N CYS A 380 -30.44 0.19 0.32
CA CYS A 380 -30.56 1.63 0.08
C CYS A 380 -29.72 2.22 -1.07
N SER A 381 -28.92 1.43 -1.79
CA SER A 381 -27.98 1.83 -2.87
C SER A 381 -26.87 2.83 -2.54
N ALA A 382 -26.92 3.60 -1.44
CA ALA A 382 -25.94 4.64 -1.09
C ALA A 382 -24.46 4.22 -1.20
N CYS A 383 -24.14 2.95 -0.89
CA CYS A 383 -22.79 2.40 -1.02
C CYS A 383 -22.27 2.37 -2.48
N ALA A 384 -23.15 2.21 -3.48
CA ALA A 384 -22.82 2.26 -4.90
C ALA A 384 -22.65 3.71 -5.36
N ASP A 385 -23.59 4.59 -4.99
CA ASP A 385 -23.53 6.02 -5.32
C ASP A 385 -22.25 6.70 -4.81
N ALA A 386 -21.77 6.29 -3.62
CA ALA A 386 -20.51 6.77 -3.03
C ALA A 386 -19.25 6.11 -3.62
N CYS A 387 -19.35 5.09 -4.49
CA CYS A 387 -18.21 4.27 -4.88
C CYS A 387 -17.35 4.95 -5.97
N PRO A 388 -16.11 5.40 -5.68
CA PRO A 388 -15.28 6.14 -6.63
C PRO A 388 -14.66 5.26 -7.73
N ALA A 389 -14.95 3.96 -7.72
CA ALA A 389 -14.59 2.99 -8.74
C ALA A 389 -15.79 2.51 -9.56
N ASN A 390 -16.99 3.06 -9.32
CA ASN A 390 -18.26 2.70 -9.98
C ASN A 390 -18.53 1.18 -9.96
N LEU A 391 -18.28 0.56 -8.80
CA LEU A 391 -18.58 -0.85 -8.53
C LEU A 391 -19.97 -1.00 -7.91
N LEU A 392 -20.39 -2.25 -7.65
CA LEU A 392 -21.60 -2.59 -6.91
C LEU A 392 -21.24 -3.20 -5.54
N PRO A 393 -20.96 -2.40 -4.49
CA PRO A 393 -20.49 -2.92 -3.20
C PRO A 393 -21.48 -3.89 -2.55
N GLN A 394 -22.78 -3.67 -2.73
CA GLN A 394 -23.82 -4.58 -2.23
C GLN A 394 -23.65 -6.02 -2.75
N GLU A 395 -23.49 -6.19 -4.06
CA GLU A 395 -23.34 -7.53 -4.67
C GLU A 395 -21.98 -8.14 -4.30
N LEU A 396 -20.91 -7.33 -4.34
CA LEU A 396 -19.58 -7.74 -3.89
C LEU A 396 -19.61 -8.22 -2.43
N TYR A 397 -20.38 -7.57 -1.55
CA TYR A 397 -20.52 -7.96 -0.15
C TYR A 397 -21.25 -9.29 -0.01
N TRP A 398 -22.38 -9.48 -0.70
CA TRP A 398 -23.10 -10.74 -0.66
C TRP A 398 -22.22 -11.92 -1.07
N TYR A 399 -21.54 -11.82 -2.22
CA TYR A 399 -20.65 -12.88 -2.69
C TYR A 399 -19.41 -13.08 -1.82
N SER A 400 -18.80 -11.99 -1.30
CA SER A 400 -17.66 -12.09 -0.37
C SER A 400 -18.06 -12.77 0.94
N ARG A 401 -19.24 -12.45 1.48
CA ARG A 401 -19.75 -13.00 2.74
C ARG A 401 -20.08 -14.49 2.66
N VAL A 402 -20.58 -14.98 1.52
CA VAL A 402 -20.82 -16.42 1.29
C VAL A 402 -19.64 -17.15 0.64
N LYS A 403 -18.47 -16.48 0.52
CA LYS A 403 -17.25 -16.99 -0.12
C LYS A 403 -17.38 -17.45 -1.58
N GLU A 404 -18.35 -16.90 -2.33
CA GLU A 404 -18.49 -17.12 -3.78
C GLU A 404 -17.53 -16.21 -4.57
N TYR A 405 -16.22 -16.38 -4.33
CA TYR A 405 -15.18 -15.48 -4.81
C TYR A 405 -15.12 -15.36 -6.34
N ASP A 406 -15.43 -16.43 -7.09
CA ASP A 406 -15.54 -16.39 -8.56
C ASP A 406 -16.56 -15.37 -9.08
N LYS A 407 -17.64 -15.12 -8.33
CA LYS A 407 -18.66 -14.12 -8.69
C LYS A 407 -18.21 -12.72 -8.30
N ALA A 408 -17.58 -12.57 -7.14
CA ALA A 408 -16.97 -11.30 -6.73
C ALA A 408 -15.86 -10.84 -7.71
N GLU A 409 -15.05 -11.77 -8.21
CA GLU A 409 -14.05 -11.52 -9.26
C GLU A 409 -14.68 -11.01 -10.57
N LYS A 410 -15.76 -11.65 -11.02
CA LYS A 410 -16.50 -11.24 -12.23
C LYS A 410 -17.10 -9.84 -12.09
N LEU A 411 -17.45 -9.43 -10.87
CA LEU A 411 -17.87 -8.07 -10.50
C LEU A 411 -16.70 -7.11 -10.20
N ASN A 412 -15.48 -7.46 -10.61
CA ASN A 412 -14.29 -6.63 -10.53
C ASN A 412 -13.85 -6.26 -9.09
N LEU A 413 -13.97 -7.20 -8.13
CA LEU A 413 -13.48 -7.02 -6.75
C LEU A 413 -12.06 -6.41 -6.67
N PHE A 414 -11.15 -6.78 -7.58
CA PHE A 414 -9.78 -6.27 -7.62
C PHE A 414 -9.63 -4.79 -8.06
N ASP A 415 -10.64 -4.19 -8.68
CA ASP A 415 -10.66 -2.75 -8.98
C ASP A 415 -11.11 -1.91 -7.76
N CYS A 416 -11.62 -2.53 -6.69
CA CYS A 416 -11.90 -1.85 -5.42
C CYS A 416 -10.61 -1.31 -4.81
N ILE A 417 -10.57 -0.01 -4.51
CA ILE A 417 -9.39 0.67 -3.93
C ILE A 417 -9.37 0.69 -2.39
N GLU A 418 -10.31 -0.01 -1.73
CA GLU A 418 -10.36 -0.19 -0.26
C GLU A 418 -10.49 1.12 0.56
N CYS A 419 -10.94 2.21 -0.06
CA CYS A 419 -11.07 3.55 0.53
C CYS A 419 -12.14 3.72 1.65
N GLY A 420 -12.97 2.72 1.95
CA GLY A 420 -13.96 2.84 3.04
C GLY A 420 -15.19 3.73 2.76
N ALA A 421 -15.21 4.53 1.69
CA ALA A 421 -16.32 5.44 1.36
C ALA A 421 -17.70 4.75 1.34
N CYS A 422 -17.77 3.52 0.81
CA CYS A 422 -19.00 2.72 0.79
C CYS A 422 -19.45 2.21 2.17
N ALA A 423 -18.52 1.99 3.11
CA ALA A 423 -18.81 1.58 4.48
C ALA A 423 -19.26 2.78 5.33
N TRP A 424 -18.62 3.94 5.14
CA TRP A 424 -18.96 5.20 5.81
C TRP A 424 -20.42 5.62 5.59
N VAL A 425 -20.93 5.49 4.35
CA VAL A 425 -22.33 5.84 4.03
C VAL A 425 -23.33 4.73 4.32
N CYS A 426 -22.92 3.60 4.92
CA CYS A 426 -23.80 2.45 5.11
C CYS A 426 -24.67 2.63 6.36
N PRO A 427 -26.01 2.83 6.24
CA PRO A 427 -26.89 2.98 7.41
C PRO A 427 -27.06 1.67 8.21
N SER A 428 -26.59 0.55 7.66
CA SER A 428 -26.56 -0.76 8.31
C SER A 428 -25.22 -1.04 9.02
N GLU A 429 -24.28 -0.09 9.03
CA GLU A 429 -22.95 -0.20 9.66
C GLU A 429 -22.13 -1.44 9.21
N ILE A 430 -22.39 -1.92 7.97
CA ILE A 430 -21.72 -3.11 7.43
C ILE A 430 -20.25 -2.75 7.12
N PRO A 431 -19.25 -3.51 7.65
CA PRO A 431 -17.83 -3.25 7.40
C PRO A 431 -17.40 -3.77 6.02
N LEU A 432 -18.03 -3.26 4.95
CA LEU A 432 -17.90 -3.72 3.56
C LEU A 432 -16.45 -3.95 3.11
N VAL A 433 -15.54 -3.03 3.43
CA VAL A 433 -14.13 -3.11 3.05
C VAL A 433 -13.38 -4.26 3.75
N GLN A 434 -13.77 -4.65 4.97
CA GLN A 434 -13.16 -5.79 5.66
C GLN A 434 -13.46 -7.09 4.90
N TYR A 435 -14.73 -7.30 4.50
CA TYR A 435 -15.12 -8.42 3.65
C TYR A 435 -14.37 -8.44 2.32
N TYR A 436 -14.13 -7.29 1.68
CA TYR A 436 -13.37 -7.22 0.43
C TYR A 436 -11.89 -7.50 0.59
N LYS A 437 -11.28 -7.05 1.69
CA LYS A 437 -9.87 -7.35 2.02
C LYS A 437 -9.69 -8.85 2.20
N ILE A 438 -10.52 -9.47 3.05
CA ILE A 438 -10.53 -10.93 3.26
C ILE A 438 -10.73 -11.67 1.94
N ALA A 439 -11.76 -11.33 1.16
CA ALA A 439 -12.02 -11.99 -0.12
C ALA A 439 -10.85 -11.87 -1.11
N LYS A 440 -10.20 -10.70 -1.21
CA LYS A 440 -9.00 -10.52 -2.04
C LYS A 440 -7.81 -11.35 -1.56
N ASP A 441 -7.63 -11.46 -0.26
CA ASP A 441 -6.50 -12.19 0.33
C ASP A 441 -6.71 -13.71 0.21
N ASP A 442 -7.90 -14.24 0.50
CA ASP A 442 -8.28 -15.64 0.23
C ASP A 442 -8.04 -15.98 -1.26
N ILE A 443 -8.46 -15.11 -2.21
CA ILE A 443 -8.20 -15.32 -3.64
C ILE A 443 -6.69 -15.30 -3.97
N ARG A 444 -5.92 -14.38 -3.39
CA ARG A 444 -4.46 -14.29 -3.61
C ARG A 444 -3.76 -15.54 -3.09
N GLU A 445 -4.18 -16.08 -1.95
CA GLU A 445 -3.68 -17.32 -1.38
C GLU A 445 -3.97 -18.51 -2.31
N VAL A 446 -5.22 -18.73 -2.70
CA VAL A 446 -5.62 -19.80 -3.64
C VAL A 446 -4.83 -19.72 -4.96
N ARG A 447 -4.64 -18.52 -5.51
CA ARG A 447 -3.82 -18.32 -6.72
C ARG A 447 -2.34 -18.64 -6.48
N ALA A 448 -1.77 -18.21 -5.36
CA ALA A 448 -0.38 -18.50 -5.01
C ALA A 448 -0.13 -19.99 -4.79
N GLU A 449 -1.08 -20.71 -4.17
CA GLU A 449 -1.06 -22.17 -4.04
C GLU A 449 -1.16 -22.86 -5.40
N HIS A 450 -2.09 -22.45 -6.26
CA HIS A 450 -2.21 -22.97 -7.63
C HIS A 450 -0.93 -22.76 -8.45
N GLU A 451 -0.35 -21.55 -8.44
CA GLU A 451 0.94 -21.29 -9.08
C GLU A 451 2.08 -22.14 -8.50
N LYS A 452 2.07 -22.40 -7.19
CA LYS A 452 3.09 -23.24 -6.52
C LYS A 452 2.92 -24.72 -6.90
N ALA A 453 1.67 -25.20 -7.04
CA ALA A 453 1.34 -26.53 -7.53
C ALA A 453 1.77 -26.70 -9.00
N GLU A 454 1.45 -25.76 -9.89
CA GLU A 454 1.89 -25.80 -11.29
C GLU A 454 3.42 -25.70 -11.44
N ARG A 455 4.10 -24.84 -10.65
CA ARG A 455 5.58 -24.85 -10.60
C ARG A 455 6.14 -26.18 -10.10
N ALA A 456 5.50 -26.84 -9.15
CA ALA A 456 5.92 -28.15 -8.65
C ALA A 456 5.72 -29.26 -9.70
N LYS A 457 4.59 -29.24 -10.41
CA LYS A 457 4.29 -30.12 -11.54
C LYS A 457 5.31 -29.94 -12.68
N GLN A 458 5.58 -28.72 -13.11
CA GLN A 458 6.61 -28.41 -14.12
C GLN A 458 8.00 -28.93 -13.71
N ARG A 459 8.38 -28.81 -12.42
CA ARG A 459 9.63 -29.38 -11.89
C ARG A 459 9.64 -30.90 -11.91
N PHE A 460 8.50 -31.54 -11.63
CA PHE A 460 8.34 -32.99 -11.69
C PHE A 460 8.44 -33.50 -13.13
N GLU A 461 7.69 -32.90 -14.06
CA GLU A 461 7.73 -33.20 -15.50
C GLU A 461 9.14 -33.01 -16.08
N ALA A 462 9.82 -31.90 -15.75
CA ALA A 462 11.20 -31.67 -16.17
C ALA A 462 12.20 -32.71 -15.60
N LYS A 463 11.98 -33.18 -14.37
CA LYS A 463 12.78 -34.26 -13.77
C LYS A 463 12.51 -35.61 -14.46
N GLN A 464 11.25 -35.90 -14.76
CA GLN A 464 10.83 -37.10 -15.47
C GLN A 464 11.44 -37.15 -16.89
N ALA A 465 11.30 -36.05 -17.66
CA ALA A 465 11.90 -35.91 -18.99
C ALA A 465 13.44 -35.91 -18.99
N ARG A 466 14.08 -35.55 -17.88
CA ARG A 466 15.53 -35.79 -17.69
C ARG A 466 15.82 -37.27 -17.48
N PHE A 467 15.10 -37.94 -16.58
CA PHE A 467 15.31 -39.36 -16.29
C PHE A 467 15.07 -40.25 -17.52
N GLU A 468 14.06 -39.94 -18.32
CA GLU A 468 13.76 -40.64 -19.57
C GLU A 468 14.85 -40.42 -20.63
N ARG A 469 15.39 -39.20 -20.77
CA ARG A 469 16.57 -38.96 -21.63
C ARG A 469 17.82 -39.67 -21.12
N ASP A 470 18.08 -39.63 -19.81
CA ASP A 470 19.21 -40.32 -19.20
C ASP A 470 19.08 -41.86 -19.36
N LYS A 471 17.86 -42.40 -19.35
CA LYS A 471 17.56 -43.81 -19.64
C LYS A 471 17.76 -44.14 -21.13
N ALA A 472 17.13 -43.39 -22.03
CA ALA A 472 17.26 -43.58 -23.48
C ALA A 472 18.73 -43.46 -23.94
N ALA A 473 19.50 -42.52 -23.38
CA ALA A 473 20.93 -42.36 -23.65
C ALA A 473 21.80 -43.48 -23.04
N ARG A 474 21.30 -44.26 -22.08
CA ARG A 474 21.95 -45.52 -21.64
C ARG A 474 21.58 -46.66 -22.57
N GLU A 475 20.31 -46.80 -22.91
CA GLU A 475 19.81 -47.83 -23.82
C GLU A 475 20.46 -47.72 -25.21
N ALA A 476 20.57 -46.51 -25.77
CA ALA A 476 21.30 -46.24 -27.01
C ALA A 476 22.78 -46.65 -26.92
N ARG A 477 23.50 -46.25 -25.86
CA ARG A 477 24.90 -46.67 -25.64
C ARG A 477 25.05 -48.18 -25.47
N HIS A 478 24.08 -48.86 -24.84
CA HIS A 478 24.07 -50.32 -24.74
C HIS A 478 23.82 -50.99 -26.10
N ALA A 479 22.94 -50.43 -26.94
CA ALA A 479 22.68 -50.89 -28.30
C ALA A 479 23.91 -50.68 -29.21
N GLU A 480 24.46 -49.46 -29.26
CA GLU A 480 25.69 -49.14 -29.99
C GLU A 480 26.84 -50.07 -29.60
N ALA A 481 27.06 -50.30 -28.30
CA ALA A 481 28.09 -51.23 -27.83
C ALA A 481 27.77 -52.70 -28.17
N ALA A 482 26.50 -53.09 -28.29
CA ALA A 482 26.12 -54.43 -28.73
C ALA A 482 26.32 -54.61 -30.24
N ASP A 483 26.05 -53.58 -31.04
CA ASP A 483 26.21 -53.62 -32.49
C ASP A 483 27.69 -53.50 -32.89
N GLN A 484 28.49 -52.70 -32.18
CA GLN A 484 29.96 -52.73 -32.29
C GLN A 484 30.53 -54.12 -31.97
N ARG A 485 30.03 -54.80 -30.92
CA ARG A 485 30.42 -56.19 -30.61
C ARG A 485 30.01 -57.15 -31.74
N ARG A 486 28.81 -57.02 -32.29
CA ARG A 486 28.36 -57.85 -33.42
C ARG A 486 29.18 -57.61 -34.70
N GLN A 487 29.47 -56.36 -35.03
CA GLN A 487 30.32 -56.00 -36.17
C GLN A 487 31.76 -56.51 -35.99
N ALA A 488 32.34 -56.39 -34.79
CA ALA A 488 33.66 -56.93 -34.48
C ALA A 488 33.72 -58.47 -34.58
N MET A 489 32.67 -59.18 -34.14
CA MET A 489 32.60 -60.65 -34.30
C MET A 489 32.36 -61.08 -35.75
N ALA A 490 31.52 -60.35 -36.50
CA ALA A 490 31.30 -60.63 -37.92
C ALA A 490 32.58 -60.41 -38.76
N ALA A 491 33.35 -59.36 -38.46
CA ALA A 491 34.66 -59.12 -39.06
C ALA A 491 35.72 -60.17 -38.68
N ALA A 492 35.52 -60.90 -37.58
CA ALA A 492 36.37 -62.00 -37.13
C ALA A 492 35.93 -63.39 -37.65
N GLY A 493 34.86 -63.47 -38.46
CA GLY A 493 34.46 -64.70 -39.17
C GLY A 493 33.78 -65.79 -38.33
N GLY A 494 33.12 -65.44 -37.21
CA GLY A 494 32.40 -66.39 -36.36
C GLY A 494 30.87 -66.37 -36.54
N ASP A 495 30.24 -67.55 -36.49
CA ASP A 495 28.78 -67.73 -36.52
C ASP A 495 28.05 -67.04 -35.36
N ASP A 496 26.81 -66.58 -35.61
CA ASP A 496 26.02 -65.79 -34.66
C ASP A 496 25.71 -66.54 -33.34
N PRO A 497 26.24 -66.08 -32.18
CA PRO A 497 25.98 -66.72 -30.90
C PRO A 497 24.51 -66.65 -30.45
N VAL A 498 23.68 -65.75 -31.01
CA VAL A 498 22.24 -65.69 -30.71
C VAL A 498 21.52 -66.89 -31.33
N ALA A 499 21.85 -67.26 -32.58
CA ALA A 499 21.34 -68.47 -33.22
C ALA A 499 21.81 -69.74 -32.47
N ALA A 500 23.09 -69.79 -32.08
CA ALA A 500 23.63 -70.90 -31.30
C ALA A 500 23.01 -71.00 -29.88
N ALA A 501 22.69 -69.88 -29.23
CA ALA A 501 22.02 -69.84 -27.94
C ALA A 501 20.54 -70.24 -28.03
N LEU A 502 19.82 -69.84 -29.08
CA LEU A 502 18.45 -70.28 -29.34
C LEU A 502 18.39 -71.77 -29.68
N ALA A 503 19.35 -72.31 -30.43
CA ALA A 503 19.49 -73.74 -30.66
C ALA A 503 19.77 -74.50 -29.35
N ARG A 504 20.68 -73.98 -28.50
CA ARG A 504 20.95 -74.56 -27.17
C ARG A 504 19.74 -74.47 -26.22
N LEU A 505 18.92 -73.42 -26.30
CA LEU A 505 17.69 -73.31 -25.51
C LEU A 505 16.59 -74.25 -25.98
N LYS A 506 16.42 -74.45 -27.30
CA LYS A 506 15.53 -75.50 -27.83
C LYS A 506 15.98 -76.90 -27.38
N ALA A 507 17.26 -77.23 -27.53
CA ALA A 507 17.82 -78.49 -27.05
C ALA A 507 17.66 -78.66 -25.52
N LYS A 508 17.71 -77.56 -24.74
CA LYS A 508 17.45 -77.61 -23.30
C LYS A 508 15.97 -77.72 -22.93
N GLN A 509 15.04 -77.20 -23.74
CA GLN A 509 13.60 -77.38 -23.55
C GLN A 509 13.15 -78.80 -23.93
N GLU A 510 13.75 -79.39 -24.96
CA GLU A 510 13.53 -80.79 -25.33
C GLU A 510 14.08 -81.73 -24.24
N ALA A 511 15.26 -81.44 -23.68
CA ALA A 511 15.84 -82.18 -22.56
C ALA A 511 15.12 -81.95 -21.20
N ALA A 512 14.40 -80.84 -21.02
CA ALA A 512 13.68 -80.52 -19.77
C ALA A 512 12.32 -81.22 -19.63
N SER A 513 11.99 -82.17 -20.52
CA SER A 513 10.76 -82.96 -20.47
C SER A 513 10.81 -84.14 -19.48
N ALA A 514 11.95 -84.35 -18.79
CA ALA A 514 12.14 -85.45 -17.86
C ALA A 514 13.03 -85.11 -16.64
N GLU A 515 12.68 -84.08 -15.86
CA GLU A 515 13.24 -83.91 -14.50
C GLU A 515 12.25 -83.19 -13.55
N THR A 516 12.10 -83.71 -12.34
CA THR A 516 11.12 -83.26 -11.34
C THR A 516 11.56 -81.93 -10.70
N PRO A 517 10.67 -80.95 -10.45
CA PRO A 517 11.08 -79.66 -9.89
C PRO A 517 11.66 -79.80 -8.47
N PRO A 518 12.73 -79.07 -8.12
CA PRO A 518 13.32 -79.10 -6.78
C PRO A 518 12.37 -78.48 -5.76
N ASP A 519 12.20 -79.17 -4.62
CA ASP A 519 11.24 -78.79 -3.59
C ASP A 519 11.69 -77.53 -2.81
N ASN A 520 11.21 -76.38 -3.28
CA ASN A 520 11.43 -75.08 -2.65
C ASN A 520 10.49 -74.80 -1.46
N ALA A 521 9.67 -75.77 -1.01
CA ALA A 521 8.77 -75.58 0.13
C ALA A 521 9.53 -75.22 1.41
N ALA A 522 10.68 -75.84 1.67
CA ALA A 522 11.50 -75.55 2.85
C ALA A 522 12.00 -74.09 2.91
N MET A 523 12.37 -73.51 1.75
CA MET A 523 12.85 -72.12 1.68
C MET A 523 11.69 -71.10 1.83
N MET A 524 10.51 -71.45 1.31
CA MET A 524 9.29 -70.66 1.48
C MET A 524 8.80 -70.70 2.94
N ALA A 525 8.78 -71.88 3.57
CA ALA A 525 8.45 -72.04 4.98
C ALA A 525 9.41 -71.26 5.89
N ALA A 526 10.72 -71.28 5.63
CA ALA A 526 11.69 -70.48 6.36
C ALA A 526 11.47 -68.96 6.20
N ARG A 527 11.06 -68.51 5.01
CA ARG A 527 10.74 -67.09 4.74
C ARG A 527 9.42 -66.65 5.41
N GLU A 528 8.45 -67.54 5.48
CA GLU A 528 7.17 -67.32 6.15
C GLU A 528 7.32 -67.31 7.69
N ALA A 529 8.07 -68.25 8.25
CA ALA A 529 8.44 -68.28 9.67
C ALA A 529 9.12 -66.97 10.09
N ARG A 530 10.11 -66.51 9.33
CA ARG A 530 10.82 -65.24 9.59
C ARG A 530 9.92 -63.99 9.46
N LYS A 531 8.86 -64.07 8.65
CA LYS A 531 7.83 -63.02 8.52
C LYS A 531 6.86 -63.06 9.72
N GLN A 532 6.47 -64.24 10.20
CA GLN A 532 5.66 -64.39 11.41
C GLN A 532 6.42 -63.98 12.68
N GLU A 533 7.70 -64.33 12.81
CA GLU A 533 8.57 -63.89 13.91
C GLU A 533 8.68 -62.35 13.95
N ALA A 534 8.86 -61.71 12.80
CA ALA A 534 8.88 -60.25 12.69
C ALA A 534 7.54 -59.60 13.06
N LEU A 535 6.41 -60.26 12.77
CA LEU A 535 5.07 -59.82 13.17
C LEU A 535 4.81 -60.04 14.67
N ALA A 536 5.20 -61.18 15.22
CA ALA A 536 5.09 -61.50 16.64
C ALA A 536 5.92 -60.54 17.49
N ARG A 537 7.17 -60.25 17.09
CA ARG A 537 8.03 -59.25 17.74
C ARG A 537 7.45 -57.83 17.64
N ARG A 538 6.72 -57.52 16.57
CA ARG A 538 6.03 -56.22 16.39
C ARG A 538 4.72 -56.13 17.17
N ALA A 539 4.05 -57.26 17.42
CA ALA A 539 2.88 -57.37 18.28
C ALA A 539 3.27 -57.30 19.77
N ALA A 540 4.30 -58.03 20.19
CA ALA A 540 4.86 -57.95 21.55
C ALA A 540 5.23 -56.51 21.90
N LYS A 541 5.95 -55.82 21.01
CA LYS A 541 6.32 -54.41 21.18
C LYS A 541 5.14 -53.42 21.12
N ALA A 542 3.96 -53.86 20.68
CA ALA A 542 2.71 -53.07 20.70
C ALA A 542 1.91 -53.31 22.01
N VAL A 543 2.01 -54.50 22.60
CA VAL A 543 1.46 -54.82 23.94
C VAL A 543 2.29 -54.16 25.05
N GLU A 544 3.62 -54.16 24.91
CA GLU A 544 4.57 -53.50 25.82
C GLU A 544 4.39 -51.97 25.90
N THR A 545 3.66 -51.36 24.95
CA THR A 545 3.26 -49.93 24.96
C THR A 545 1.85 -49.66 25.51
N ALA A 546 1.18 -50.66 26.11
CA ALA A 546 -0.23 -50.57 26.50
C ALA A 546 -0.54 -51.16 27.89
N GLN A 547 0.23 -50.80 28.91
CA GLN A 547 -0.19 -50.91 30.33
C GLN A 547 0.38 -49.74 31.15
N PRO A 548 -0.38 -49.18 32.12
CA PRO A 548 0.10 -48.14 33.02
C PRO A 548 0.64 -48.73 34.34
N ASP A 549 1.69 -48.12 34.91
CA ASP A 549 1.62 -47.46 36.23
C ASP A 549 3.01 -47.12 36.84
N ASP A 550 3.02 -45.96 37.49
CA ASP A 550 3.84 -45.50 38.64
C ASP A 550 5.37 -45.31 38.56
N ALA A 551 5.86 -44.61 39.59
CA ALA A 551 7.06 -43.79 39.67
C ALA A 551 8.44 -44.50 39.68
N GLY A 552 9.47 -43.76 39.24
CA GLY A 552 10.79 -43.86 39.90
C GLY A 552 12.04 -43.70 39.01
N THR A 553 12.67 -42.52 39.09
CA THR A 553 14.10 -42.24 38.77
C THR A 553 14.59 -42.36 37.31
N ALA A 554 15.64 -41.58 37.00
CA ALA A 554 16.08 -41.26 35.64
C ALA A 554 17.45 -41.86 35.26
N VAL A 555 17.70 -42.05 33.96
CA VAL A 555 18.91 -41.60 33.22
C VAL A 555 18.52 -41.40 31.74
N VAL A 556 19.18 -40.46 31.04
CA VAL A 556 18.86 -40.00 29.68
C VAL A 556 19.74 -40.69 28.61
N THR A 557 19.15 -41.06 27.46
CA THR A 557 19.83 -41.07 26.15
C THR A 557 18.88 -40.57 25.06
N GLU A 558 19.40 -39.80 24.10
CA GLU A 558 18.64 -38.92 23.21
C GLU A 558 17.77 -39.61 22.15
N ALA A 559 16.60 -39.02 21.85
CA ALA A 559 15.83 -39.28 20.62
C ALA A 559 15.09 -38.01 20.14
N ASP A 560 15.12 -37.80 18.82
CA ASP A 560 14.77 -36.55 18.10
C ASP A 560 13.33 -36.01 18.34
N PRO A 561 13.17 -34.78 18.90
CA PRO A 561 11.87 -34.20 19.25
C PRO A 561 10.98 -33.85 18.04
N LYS A 562 11.53 -33.72 16.82
CA LYS A 562 10.71 -33.38 15.64
C LYS A 562 9.74 -34.49 15.25
N LYS A 563 10.09 -35.77 15.48
CA LYS A 563 9.18 -36.90 15.16
C LYS A 563 7.98 -36.96 16.10
N ALA A 564 8.15 -36.62 17.37
CA ALA A 564 7.06 -36.56 18.35
C ALA A 564 6.04 -35.47 18.00
N ALA A 565 6.50 -34.28 17.61
CA ALA A 565 5.62 -33.17 17.20
C ALA A 565 4.78 -33.52 15.96
N ILE A 566 5.36 -34.17 14.96
CA ILE A 566 4.66 -34.61 13.73
C ILE A 566 3.63 -35.71 14.04
N ALA A 567 3.96 -36.66 14.91
CA ALA A 567 3.03 -37.69 15.37
C ALA A 567 1.84 -37.09 16.15
N ALA A 568 2.09 -36.12 17.03
CA ALA A 568 1.05 -35.41 17.77
C ALA A 568 0.13 -34.58 16.85
N ALA A 569 0.68 -33.94 15.81
CA ALA A 569 -0.10 -33.22 14.81
C ALA A 569 -0.99 -34.16 13.97
N LEU A 570 -0.46 -35.30 13.55
CA LEU A 570 -1.22 -36.34 12.83
C LEU A 570 -2.32 -36.97 13.70
N ALA A 571 -2.07 -37.19 14.99
CA ALA A 571 -3.06 -37.67 15.95
C ALA A 571 -4.21 -36.66 16.14
N ARG A 572 -3.89 -35.37 16.30
CA ARG A 572 -4.89 -34.29 16.39
C ARG A 572 -5.70 -34.13 15.09
N ALA A 573 -5.07 -34.27 13.93
CA ALA A 573 -5.75 -34.26 12.64
C ALA A 573 -6.70 -35.46 12.47
N LYS A 574 -6.30 -36.67 12.90
CA LYS A 574 -7.17 -37.86 12.91
C LYS A 574 -8.34 -37.71 13.88
N ALA A 575 -8.11 -37.22 15.09
CA ALA A 575 -9.16 -36.98 16.07
C ALA A 575 -10.19 -35.96 15.58
N LYS A 576 -9.75 -34.85 14.96
CA LYS A 576 -10.64 -33.84 14.38
C LYS A 576 -11.45 -34.39 13.21
N LYS A 577 -10.85 -35.24 12.36
CA LYS A 577 -11.53 -35.88 11.22
C LYS A 577 -12.51 -36.98 11.64
N ALA A 578 -12.27 -37.66 12.76
CA ALA A 578 -13.20 -38.61 13.36
C ALA A 578 -14.40 -37.91 14.02
N ALA A 579 -14.16 -36.81 14.75
CA ALA A 579 -15.23 -36.02 15.37
C ALA A 579 -16.15 -35.35 14.33
N GLN A 580 -15.63 -34.98 13.15
CA GLN A 580 -16.43 -34.43 12.05
C GLN A 580 -17.19 -35.49 11.23
N ALA A 581 -16.94 -36.79 11.44
CA ALA A 581 -17.61 -37.87 10.70
C ALA A 581 -18.79 -38.51 11.45
N ALA A 582 -19.08 -38.04 12.68
CA ALA A 582 -20.12 -38.58 13.55
C ALA A 582 -21.21 -37.54 13.93
N GLY A 583 -21.27 -36.42 13.21
CA GLY A 583 -22.16 -35.28 13.51
C GLY A 583 -23.29 -35.02 12.51
N ASP A 584 -23.28 -35.65 11.33
CA ASP A 584 -24.21 -35.33 10.23
C ASP A 584 -25.11 -36.53 9.84
N GLU A 585 -26.03 -36.91 10.73
CA GLU A 585 -27.33 -37.50 10.37
C GLU A 585 -28.40 -37.15 11.44
N ALA A 586 -28.91 -35.91 11.44
CA ALA A 586 -30.25 -35.60 12.00
C ALA A 586 -30.82 -34.23 11.58
N SER A 587 -32.01 -34.29 10.97
CA SER A 587 -33.04 -33.24 10.86
C SER A 587 -32.84 -32.07 9.88
N ASN A 588 -33.86 -31.89 9.04
CA ASN A 588 -34.16 -30.68 8.30
C ASN A 588 -35.69 -30.58 8.14
N THR A 589 -36.37 -29.92 9.09
CA THR A 589 -37.79 -29.51 9.00
C THR A 589 -38.11 -28.42 10.02
N ALA A 590 -39.20 -27.69 9.81
CA ALA A 590 -39.40 -26.34 10.36
C ALA A 590 -40.53 -26.20 11.41
N ALA A 591 -40.59 -25.00 11.99
CA ALA A 591 -41.70 -24.34 12.70
C ALA A 591 -41.89 -24.58 14.22
N ALA A 592 -42.26 -23.48 14.89
CA ALA A 592 -42.73 -23.36 16.28
C ALA A 592 -44.28 -23.33 16.31
N PRO A 593 -45.01 -23.15 17.45
CA PRO A 593 -44.57 -22.86 18.84
C PRO A 593 -45.30 -23.65 19.97
N GLY A 594 -44.85 -23.48 21.23
CA GLY A 594 -45.64 -23.83 22.44
C GLY A 594 -44.83 -24.24 23.69
N GLU A 595 -45.12 -23.61 24.85
CA GLU A 595 -44.63 -23.96 26.20
C GLU A 595 -45.73 -24.73 27.02
N PRO A 596 -45.58 -25.04 28.33
CA PRO A 596 -44.60 -25.96 28.95
C PRO A 596 -45.21 -26.93 30.02
N VAL A 597 -44.64 -28.13 30.28
CA VAL A 597 -44.90 -28.88 31.54
C VAL A 597 -43.70 -29.73 32.01
N ALA A 598 -43.25 -29.46 33.25
CA ALA A 598 -42.60 -30.30 34.28
C ALA A 598 -41.30 -31.13 34.05
N GLU A 599 -40.58 -31.26 35.18
CA GLU A 599 -39.23 -31.80 35.44
C GLU A 599 -39.33 -33.20 36.14
N PRO A 600 -38.23 -33.98 36.43
CA PRO A 600 -37.23 -33.60 37.47
C PRO A 600 -35.76 -34.09 37.33
N ALA A 601 -34.83 -33.30 37.92
CA ALA A 601 -33.56 -33.66 38.63
C ALA A 601 -32.47 -34.55 37.97
N ALA A 602 -31.15 -34.41 38.19
CA ALA A 602 -30.26 -33.49 38.96
C ALA A 602 -28.96 -33.26 38.13
N GLU A 603 -27.92 -32.47 38.45
CA GLU A 603 -27.34 -31.90 39.69
C GLU A 603 -26.51 -30.63 39.34
N ALA A 604 -26.20 -29.72 40.29
CA ALA A 604 -25.80 -28.32 39.95
C ALA A 604 -24.52 -27.76 40.62
N ASP A 605 -23.80 -26.88 39.89
CA ASP A 605 -22.61 -26.13 40.34
C ASP A 605 -22.98 -24.76 40.99
N PRO A 606 -22.48 -24.45 42.21
CA PRO A 606 -22.90 -23.28 42.98
C PRO A 606 -22.47 -21.89 42.45
N LYS A 607 -21.52 -21.77 41.51
CA LYS A 607 -21.03 -20.43 41.09
C LYS A 607 -22.02 -19.60 40.27
N LYS A 608 -23.03 -20.23 39.64
CA LYS A 608 -24.08 -19.52 38.86
C LYS A 608 -25.09 -18.77 39.74
N ALA A 609 -25.36 -19.25 40.96
CA ALA A 609 -26.40 -18.71 41.82
C ALA A 609 -26.07 -17.30 42.38
N ALA A 610 -24.81 -17.05 42.72
CA ALA A 610 -24.37 -15.76 43.26
C ALA A 610 -24.53 -14.60 42.26
N ILE A 611 -24.28 -14.86 40.97
CA ILE A 611 -24.36 -13.85 39.90
C ILE A 611 -25.84 -13.54 39.58
N ALA A 612 -26.71 -14.56 39.58
CA ALA A 612 -28.15 -14.37 39.42
C ALA A 612 -28.76 -13.52 40.56
N ALA A 613 -28.34 -13.77 41.82
CA ALA A 613 -28.80 -13.00 42.98
C ALA A 613 -28.38 -11.52 42.93
N ALA A 614 -27.19 -11.20 42.41
CA ALA A 614 -26.73 -9.83 42.22
C ALA A 614 -27.56 -9.08 41.15
N ILE A 615 -27.84 -9.74 40.02
CA ILE A 615 -28.62 -9.16 38.91
C ILE A 615 -30.10 -8.94 39.31
N ALA A 616 -30.68 -9.85 40.11
CA ALA A 616 -32.03 -9.69 40.65
C ALA A 616 -32.15 -8.48 41.59
N ARG A 617 -31.17 -8.28 42.49
CA ARG A 617 -31.16 -7.11 43.41
C ARG A 617 -30.96 -5.78 42.67
N ALA A 618 -30.18 -5.76 41.60
CA ALA A 618 -30.02 -4.59 40.74
C ALA A 618 -31.29 -4.24 39.97
N LYS A 619 -32.06 -5.24 39.48
CA LYS A 619 -33.36 -5.01 38.83
C LYS A 619 -34.44 -4.56 39.80
N ALA A 620 -34.51 -5.12 41.01
CA ALA A 620 -35.49 -4.73 42.03
C ALA A 620 -35.34 -3.26 42.46
N LYS A 621 -34.10 -2.76 42.60
CA LYS A 621 -33.84 -1.37 43.02
C LYS A 621 -34.21 -0.33 41.95
N LYS A 622 -34.35 -0.72 40.68
CA LYS A 622 -34.70 0.18 39.57
C LYS A 622 -36.21 0.23 39.26
N ALA A 623 -37.01 -0.64 39.88
CA ALA A 623 -38.46 -0.71 39.71
C ALA A 623 -39.26 -0.06 40.88
N ALA A 624 -38.58 0.39 41.94
CA ALA A 624 -39.20 0.97 43.14
C ALA A 624 -39.02 2.50 43.26
N GLN A 625 -38.71 3.20 42.16
CA GLN A 625 -38.53 4.66 42.13
C GLN A 625 -39.42 5.35 41.06
N ALA A 626 -40.54 4.72 40.68
CA ALA A 626 -41.42 5.24 39.63
C ALA A 626 -42.92 4.91 39.85
N ALA A 627 -43.47 5.21 41.05
CA ALA A 627 -44.90 5.46 41.30
C ALA A 627 -45.12 5.89 42.77
N GLY A 628 -45.98 6.90 43.00
CA GLY A 628 -46.31 7.46 44.33
C GLY A 628 -45.41 8.64 44.73
N ASP A 629 -45.92 9.77 45.23
CA ASP A 629 -47.31 10.11 45.60
C ASP A 629 -47.56 11.64 45.51
N GLU A 630 -48.82 12.08 45.56
CA GLU A 630 -49.23 13.49 45.42
C GLU A 630 -49.85 14.09 46.70
N THR A 631 -49.80 15.42 46.82
CA THR A 631 -50.63 16.33 47.66
C THR A 631 -50.41 16.57 49.18
N SER A 632 -50.18 17.87 49.47
CA SER A 632 -50.52 18.64 50.69
C SER A 632 -49.64 18.47 51.97
N ASN A 633 -49.44 19.47 52.84
CA ASN A 633 -50.10 20.79 52.97
C ASN A 633 -49.21 21.88 53.64
N THR A 634 -49.50 23.17 53.34
CA THR A 634 -49.29 24.47 54.07
C THR A 634 -48.27 24.60 55.25
N ALA A 635 -47.52 25.72 55.45
CA ALA A 635 -48.00 27.11 55.59
C ALA A 635 -46.89 28.20 55.71
N ALA A 636 -47.30 29.47 55.61
CA ALA A 636 -46.71 30.74 56.12
C ALA A 636 -45.65 31.53 55.29
N ALA A 637 -46.07 32.73 54.87
CA ALA A 637 -45.28 33.86 54.30
C ALA A 637 -45.18 35.01 55.37
N PRO A 638 -44.88 36.32 55.13
CA PRO A 638 -44.97 37.14 53.88
C PRO A 638 -43.80 38.12 53.58
N GLY A 639 -43.83 38.76 52.38
CA GLY A 639 -42.97 39.92 52.04
C GLY A 639 -42.83 40.22 50.54
N GLU A 640 -43.78 40.94 49.95
CA GLU A 640 -43.84 41.41 48.54
C GLU A 640 -43.39 42.91 48.42
N PRO A 641 -43.26 43.58 47.23
CA PRO A 641 -43.88 43.27 45.92
C PRO A 641 -43.08 43.55 44.58
N VAL A 642 -43.75 43.22 43.45
CA VAL A 642 -43.63 43.65 42.02
C VAL A 642 -42.45 43.25 41.08
N THR A 643 -42.68 42.27 40.17
CA THR A 643 -42.87 42.43 38.69
C THR A 643 -42.69 41.11 37.91
N GLU A 644 -43.54 40.89 36.89
CA GLU A 644 -43.64 39.70 36.01
C GLU A 644 -43.36 40.06 34.51
N PRO A 645 -43.31 39.15 33.50
CA PRO A 645 -43.56 37.68 33.52
C PRO A 645 -42.55 36.76 32.77
N ALA A 646 -42.69 35.44 33.02
CA ALA A 646 -42.55 34.24 32.15
C ALA A 646 -41.43 34.07 31.09
N ALA A 647 -40.83 32.88 31.06
CA ALA A 647 -39.87 32.39 30.06
C ALA A 647 -40.42 31.21 29.21
N GLU A 648 -39.89 31.05 27.98
CA GLU A 648 -40.46 30.22 26.90
C GLU A 648 -40.07 28.73 26.89
N ALA A 649 -40.80 27.95 26.08
CA ALA A 649 -40.57 26.52 25.82
C ALA A 649 -39.95 26.24 24.44
N ASP A 650 -39.23 25.12 24.32
CA ASP A 650 -38.46 24.71 23.14
C ASP A 650 -39.31 24.56 21.83
N PRO A 651 -39.06 25.37 20.78
CA PRO A 651 -39.85 25.38 19.55
C PRO A 651 -39.66 24.14 18.67
N LYS A 652 -38.63 23.32 18.89
CA LYS A 652 -38.29 22.18 18.01
C LYS A 652 -39.24 21.00 18.20
N LYS A 653 -39.84 20.86 19.40
CA LYS A 653 -40.78 19.78 19.74
C LYS A 653 -42.17 19.97 19.10
N ALA A 654 -42.64 21.21 18.98
CA ALA A 654 -43.94 21.53 18.39
C ALA A 654 -43.98 21.27 16.87
N ALA A 655 -42.91 21.59 16.15
CA ALA A 655 -42.83 21.37 14.70
C ALA A 655 -42.92 19.88 14.32
N ILE A 656 -42.31 18.99 15.10
CA ILE A 656 -42.31 17.54 14.86
C ILE A 656 -43.71 16.95 15.12
N ALA A 657 -44.41 17.40 16.16
CA ALA A 657 -45.79 17.00 16.44
C ALA A 657 -46.75 17.42 15.30
N ALA A 658 -46.61 18.64 14.78
CA ALA A 658 -47.42 19.13 13.67
C ALA A 658 -47.15 18.36 12.35
N ALA A 659 -45.91 17.97 12.08
CA ALA A 659 -45.56 17.16 10.91
C ALA A 659 -46.17 15.74 10.97
N LEU A 660 -46.11 15.10 12.15
CA LEU A 660 -46.68 13.76 12.36
C LEU A 660 -48.22 13.75 12.27
N ALA A 661 -48.88 14.80 12.75
CA ALA A 661 -50.34 14.97 12.59
C ALA A 661 -50.75 15.09 11.11
N ARG A 662 -50.02 15.90 10.32
CA ARG A 662 -50.28 16.07 8.87
C ARG A 662 -50.01 14.79 8.07
N ALA A 663 -48.99 14.01 8.45
CA ALA A 663 -48.71 12.71 7.84
C ALA A 663 -49.79 11.66 8.13
N LYS A 664 -50.33 11.62 9.36
CA LYS A 664 -51.47 10.74 9.71
C LYS A 664 -52.76 11.13 8.97
N ALA A 665 -53.09 12.42 8.91
CA ALA A 665 -54.27 12.90 8.18
C ALA A 665 -54.21 12.55 6.68
N LYS A 666 -53.05 12.72 6.04
CA LYS A 666 -52.87 12.42 4.61
C LYS A 666 -52.96 10.92 4.27
N LYS A 667 -52.64 10.04 5.23
CA LYS A 667 -52.74 8.58 5.06
C LYS A 667 -54.13 8.02 5.34
N ALA A 668 -54.97 8.73 6.11
CA ALA A 668 -56.37 8.39 6.32
C ALA A 668 -57.28 8.82 5.14
N ALA A 669 -56.92 9.89 4.42
CA ALA A 669 -57.69 10.43 3.29
C ALA A 669 -57.46 9.73 1.93
N GLN A 670 -56.68 8.64 1.88
CA GLN A 670 -56.40 7.88 0.65
C GLN A 670 -56.94 6.43 0.69
N ALA A 671 -57.82 6.12 1.63
CA ALA A 671 -58.36 4.76 1.84
C ALA A 671 -59.90 4.68 1.76
N ALA A 672 -60.57 5.72 1.24
CA ALA A 672 -62.01 5.74 1.01
C ALA A 672 -62.36 6.63 -0.19
N GLY A 673 -63.14 6.09 -1.14
CA GLY A 673 -63.68 6.84 -2.27
C GLY A 673 -63.35 6.24 -3.64
N ASP A 674 -64.07 5.17 -3.98
CA ASP A 674 -64.34 4.79 -5.38
C ASP A 674 -65.87 4.79 -5.58
N GLU A 675 -66.32 4.99 -6.82
CA GLU A 675 -67.73 5.08 -7.27
C GLU A 675 -68.64 6.22 -6.73
N ALA A 676 -68.89 7.23 -7.57
CA ALA A 676 -70.22 7.48 -8.17
C ALA A 676 -70.20 8.66 -9.17
N SER A 677 -70.99 8.53 -10.24
CA SER A 677 -71.23 9.54 -11.30
C SER A 677 -72.45 10.45 -10.92
N ASN A 678 -72.94 11.46 -11.67
CA ASN A 678 -72.68 12.05 -12.99
C ASN A 678 -73.44 13.41 -13.09
N THR A 679 -73.08 14.33 -14.00
CA THR A 679 -73.93 15.39 -14.64
C THR A 679 -74.67 16.45 -13.76
N ALA A 680 -75.05 17.66 -14.20
CA ALA A 680 -74.65 18.57 -15.30
C ALA A 680 -75.33 19.98 -15.15
N ALA A 681 -74.93 20.95 -16.00
CA ALA A 681 -75.63 22.18 -16.46
C ALA A 681 -75.62 23.50 -15.62
N ALA A 682 -74.76 24.46 -16.03
CA ALA A 682 -75.02 25.76 -16.71
C ALA A 682 -76.24 26.67 -16.33
N PRO A 683 -76.31 27.98 -16.73
CA PRO A 683 -75.45 28.78 -17.63
C PRO A 683 -75.08 30.23 -17.16
N GLY A 684 -74.27 30.99 -17.93
CA GLY A 684 -74.25 32.47 -17.87
C GLY A 684 -72.89 33.18 -18.10
N GLU A 685 -72.68 33.74 -19.29
CA GLU A 685 -71.52 34.55 -19.76
C GLU A 685 -71.71 36.08 -19.49
N PRO A 686 -70.73 37.03 -19.73
CA PRO A 686 -69.72 37.01 -20.80
C PRO A 686 -68.27 37.56 -20.56
N VAL A 687 -67.33 36.94 -21.29
CA VAL A 687 -66.22 37.53 -22.09
C VAL A 687 -65.19 38.47 -21.42
N THR A 688 -63.95 37.97 -21.28
CA THR A 688 -62.77 38.47 -22.02
C THR A 688 -61.61 37.48 -21.99
N GLU A 689 -61.09 37.12 -23.17
CA GLU A 689 -59.91 36.27 -23.41
C GLU A 689 -58.71 37.17 -23.85
N PRO A 690 -57.43 36.69 -23.94
CA PRO A 690 -57.04 35.34 -24.39
C PRO A 690 -55.82 34.66 -23.74
N ALA A 691 -55.58 33.44 -24.24
CA ALA A 691 -54.32 32.69 -24.34
C ALA A 691 -53.80 31.92 -23.10
N ALA A 692 -53.92 30.59 -23.20
CA ALA A 692 -53.21 29.63 -22.37
C ALA A 692 -51.85 29.24 -23.00
N GLU A 693 -50.81 29.04 -22.17
CA GLU A 693 -49.62 28.27 -22.55
C GLU A 693 -49.61 26.91 -21.85
N THR A 694 -49.22 25.88 -22.59
CA THR A 694 -49.14 24.48 -22.13
C THR A 694 -47.69 24.05 -22.02
N ASP A 695 -47.37 23.27 -20.96
CA ASP A 695 -45.99 22.85 -20.65
C ASP A 695 -45.33 22.09 -21.83
N PRO A 696 -44.32 22.68 -22.50
CA PRO A 696 -43.71 22.12 -23.71
C PRO A 696 -42.90 20.84 -23.44
N LYS A 697 -42.54 20.56 -22.17
CA LYS A 697 -41.76 19.36 -21.81
C LYS A 697 -42.60 18.09 -21.94
N LYS A 698 -43.91 18.14 -21.67
CA LYS A 698 -44.79 16.97 -21.69
C LYS A 698 -45.11 16.51 -23.12
N ALA A 699 -45.28 17.46 -24.05
CA ALA A 699 -45.49 17.16 -25.48
C ALA A 699 -44.24 16.54 -26.14
N ALA A 700 -43.04 17.04 -25.81
CA ALA A 700 -41.78 16.51 -26.35
C ALA A 700 -41.54 15.04 -25.96
N ILE A 701 -41.86 14.66 -24.71
CA ILE A 701 -41.71 13.28 -24.22
C ILE A 701 -42.73 12.34 -24.89
N ALA A 702 -43.97 12.79 -25.09
CA ALA A 702 -44.98 12.02 -25.83
C ALA A 702 -44.57 11.78 -27.30
N ALA A 703 -44.03 12.80 -27.97
CA ALA A 703 -43.54 12.69 -29.35
C ALA A 703 -42.30 11.76 -29.46
N ALA A 704 -41.40 11.78 -28.49
CA ALA A 704 -40.24 10.88 -28.43
C ALA A 704 -40.66 9.41 -28.25
N LEU A 705 -41.63 9.14 -27.36
CA LEU A 705 -42.15 7.78 -27.12
C LEU A 705 -42.95 7.24 -28.33
N ALA A 706 -43.69 8.10 -29.04
CA ALA A 706 -44.36 7.73 -30.28
C ALA A 706 -43.36 7.35 -31.38
N ARG A 707 -42.28 8.12 -31.56
CA ARG A 707 -41.21 7.82 -32.54
C ARG A 707 -40.43 6.55 -32.19
N ALA A 708 -40.20 6.29 -30.90
CA ALA A 708 -39.57 5.05 -30.44
C ALA A 708 -40.45 3.81 -30.69
N LYS A 709 -41.77 3.90 -30.46
CA LYS A 709 -42.71 2.81 -30.81
C LYS A 709 -42.81 2.58 -32.32
N ALA A 710 -42.91 3.64 -33.13
CA ALA A 710 -42.94 3.52 -34.59
C ALA A 710 -41.68 2.84 -35.15
N LYS A 711 -40.49 3.18 -34.62
CA LYS A 711 -39.22 2.58 -35.06
C LYS A 711 -39.07 1.11 -34.66
N LYS A 712 -39.73 0.67 -33.57
CA LYS A 712 -39.74 -0.73 -33.12
C LYS A 712 -40.79 -1.59 -33.85
N ALA A 713 -41.89 -1.00 -34.32
CA ALA A 713 -42.89 -1.68 -35.14
C ALA A 713 -42.43 -1.89 -36.60
N ALA A 714 -41.55 -1.03 -37.11
CA ALA A 714 -40.97 -1.13 -38.46
C ALA A 714 -39.80 -2.14 -38.59
N GLN A 715 -39.49 -2.93 -37.56
CA GLN A 715 -38.42 -3.94 -37.56
C GLN A 715 -38.93 -5.38 -37.36
N THR A 716 -40.24 -5.61 -37.38
CA THR A 716 -40.85 -6.95 -37.18
C THR A 716 -41.95 -7.26 -38.20
N ALA A 717 -41.81 -6.77 -39.43
CA ALA A 717 -42.66 -7.11 -40.56
C ALA A 717 -41.86 -7.02 -41.86
N GLY A 718 -41.54 -8.17 -42.47
CA GLY A 718 -40.83 -8.27 -43.74
C GLY A 718 -39.73 -9.34 -43.74
N ASP A 719 -40.11 -10.60 -43.99
CA ASP A 719 -39.37 -11.55 -44.86
C ASP A 719 -40.11 -12.90 -44.98
N GLU A 720 -41.11 -12.93 -45.87
CA GLU A 720 -41.64 -14.03 -46.71
C GLU A 720 -42.61 -13.31 -47.68
N ALA A 721 -42.69 -13.47 -49.00
CA ALA A 721 -42.13 -14.30 -50.07
C ALA A 721 -42.22 -13.45 -51.38
N SER A 722 -41.96 -13.85 -52.64
CA SER A 722 -41.60 -15.09 -53.37
C SER A 722 -40.69 -14.66 -54.56
N ASN A 723 -39.68 -15.39 -55.04
CA ASN A 723 -39.56 -16.75 -55.57
C ASN A 723 -40.16 -16.95 -56.99
N THR A 724 -39.33 -17.42 -57.94
CA THR A 724 -39.75 -17.90 -59.27
C THR A 724 -38.87 -19.08 -59.72
N ALA A 725 -39.47 -20.29 -59.74
CA ALA A 725 -39.20 -21.50 -60.56
C ALA A 725 -37.74 -21.97 -60.83
N ALA A 726 -37.40 -23.27 -60.81
CA ALA A 726 -38.21 -24.50 -60.83
C ALA A 726 -37.55 -25.68 -60.06
N ALA A 727 -38.34 -26.74 -59.83
CA ALA A 727 -38.05 -27.93 -59.01
C ALA A 727 -37.57 -29.14 -59.89
N PRO A 728 -37.57 -30.44 -59.46
CA PRO A 728 -37.83 -31.03 -58.12
C PRO A 728 -36.93 -32.21 -57.69
N SER A 729 -37.23 -32.75 -56.48
CA SER A 729 -37.23 -34.18 -56.05
C SER A 729 -36.41 -34.56 -54.79
N GLU A 730 -37.07 -35.32 -53.92
CA GLU A 730 -36.63 -35.84 -52.61
C GLU A 730 -36.09 -37.30 -52.74
N PRO A 731 -35.88 -38.10 -51.67
CA PRO A 731 -35.43 -37.85 -50.28
C PRO A 731 -34.23 -38.77 -49.88
N VAL A 732 -33.97 -38.88 -48.56
CA VAL A 732 -33.40 -40.03 -47.79
C VAL A 732 -31.94 -39.91 -47.30
N ALA A 733 -31.76 -40.36 -46.04
CA ALA A 733 -30.54 -40.73 -45.30
C ALA A 733 -29.85 -39.68 -44.38
N GLU A 734 -29.75 -40.06 -43.09
CA GLU A 734 -28.71 -39.62 -42.14
C GLU A 734 -27.33 -40.24 -42.55
N PRO A 735 -26.18 -40.00 -41.85
CA PRO A 735 -25.92 -39.13 -40.68
C PRO A 735 -24.63 -38.27 -40.78
N ALA A 736 -24.30 -37.62 -39.64
CA ALA A 736 -22.95 -37.45 -39.07
C ALA A 736 -22.21 -36.08 -39.13
N ALA A 737 -21.70 -35.72 -37.93
CA ALA A 737 -20.50 -34.93 -37.62
C ALA A 737 -20.43 -33.44 -38.04
N GLU A 738 -20.93 -32.55 -37.15
CA GLU A 738 -20.47 -31.16 -37.11
C GLU A 738 -18.97 -31.06 -36.75
N THR A 739 -18.28 -30.06 -37.33
CA THR A 739 -16.89 -29.74 -37.01
C THR A 739 -16.75 -28.31 -36.47
N ASP A 740 -15.97 -28.15 -35.40
CA ASP A 740 -15.87 -26.92 -34.59
C ASP A 740 -15.37 -25.70 -35.40
N PRO A 741 -16.12 -24.57 -35.43
CA PRO A 741 -15.72 -23.35 -36.14
C PRO A 741 -14.40 -22.72 -35.67
N LYS A 742 -13.89 -23.05 -34.47
CA LYS A 742 -12.53 -22.64 -34.04
C LYS A 742 -11.43 -23.17 -34.96
N LYS A 743 -11.61 -24.35 -35.56
CA LYS A 743 -10.56 -24.98 -36.38
C LYS A 743 -10.32 -24.20 -37.68
N ALA A 744 -11.38 -23.64 -38.27
CA ALA A 744 -11.29 -22.75 -39.43
C ALA A 744 -10.62 -21.40 -39.10
N ALA A 745 -10.94 -20.80 -37.94
CA ALA A 745 -10.33 -19.55 -37.51
C ALA A 745 -8.81 -19.69 -37.26
N ILE A 746 -8.38 -20.82 -36.69
CA ILE A 746 -6.95 -21.12 -36.46
C ILE A 746 -6.21 -21.34 -37.79
N ALA A 747 -6.81 -22.03 -38.76
CA ALA A 747 -6.24 -22.19 -40.10
C ALA A 747 -6.03 -20.85 -40.81
N ALA A 748 -7.01 -19.94 -40.73
CA ALA A 748 -6.91 -18.59 -41.29
C ALA A 748 -5.81 -17.73 -40.59
N ALA A 749 -5.63 -17.88 -39.28
CA ALA A 749 -4.56 -17.20 -38.55
C ALA A 749 -3.16 -17.73 -38.93
N ILE A 750 -3.01 -19.04 -39.10
CA ILE A 750 -1.73 -19.67 -39.52
C ILE A 750 -1.36 -19.26 -40.95
N ALA A 751 -2.33 -19.16 -41.86
CA ALA A 751 -2.10 -18.67 -43.22
C ALA A 751 -1.57 -17.21 -43.23
N ARG A 752 -2.17 -16.33 -42.43
CA ARG A 752 -1.71 -14.93 -42.28
C ARG A 752 -0.33 -14.83 -41.63
N ALA A 753 -0.02 -15.70 -40.66
CA ALA A 753 1.30 -15.76 -40.05
C ALA A 753 2.40 -16.24 -41.03
N LYS A 754 2.11 -17.24 -41.87
CA LYS A 754 3.03 -17.71 -42.93
C LYS A 754 3.29 -16.63 -43.99
N ALA A 755 2.24 -15.95 -44.46
CA ALA A 755 2.39 -14.82 -45.40
C ALA A 755 3.26 -13.69 -44.81
N LYS A 756 3.07 -13.35 -43.53
CA LYS A 756 3.88 -12.30 -42.86
C LYS A 756 5.34 -12.72 -42.65
N LYS A 757 5.61 -14.01 -42.44
CA LYS A 757 6.99 -14.53 -42.27
C LYS A 757 7.75 -14.62 -43.60
N ALA A 758 7.08 -14.96 -44.70
CA ALA A 758 7.68 -14.97 -46.04
C ALA A 758 8.08 -13.56 -46.53
N ALA A 759 7.35 -12.52 -46.13
CA ALA A 759 7.68 -11.13 -46.44
C ALA A 759 8.84 -10.55 -45.62
N GLN A 760 9.27 -11.22 -44.53
CA GLN A 760 10.39 -10.76 -43.68
C GLN A 760 11.73 -11.45 -44.02
N THR A 761 11.72 -12.56 -44.75
CA THR A 761 12.94 -13.31 -45.14
C THR A 761 13.51 -12.92 -46.51
N ALA A 762 13.11 -11.76 -47.05
CA ALA A 762 13.58 -11.24 -48.34
C ALA A 762 14.32 -9.89 -48.22
N GLY A 763 14.70 -9.48 -47.01
CA GLY A 763 15.24 -8.14 -46.73
C GLY A 763 16.63 -8.08 -46.07
N GLU A 764 17.25 -9.20 -45.72
CA GLU A 764 18.53 -9.22 -44.98
C GLU A 764 19.52 -10.29 -45.50
N GLU A 765 20.02 -10.11 -46.72
CA GLU A 765 21.33 -10.66 -47.16
C GLU A 765 22.05 -9.64 -48.06
N ALA A 766 22.65 -8.60 -47.45
CA ALA A 766 23.80 -7.87 -48.01
C ALA A 766 24.31 -6.78 -47.05
N SER A 767 25.29 -7.11 -46.21
CA SER A 767 26.65 -6.51 -46.30
C SER A 767 27.39 -6.61 -44.98
N ASN A 768 28.68 -6.93 -45.08
CA ASN A 768 29.67 -6.43 -44.14
C ASN A 768 30.96 -6.10 -44.92
N THR A 769 31.71 -5.13 -44.41
CA THR A 769 33.08 -4.73 -44.82
C THR A 769 33.35 -4.16 -46.23
N ALA A 770 33.67 -2.85 -46.23
CA ALA A 770 34.95 -2.26 -46.67
C ALA A 770 35.06 -1.43 -47.99
N ALA A 771 35.54 -0.19 -47.77
CA ALA A 771 36.39 0.66 -48.63
C ALA A 771 35.87 1.28 -49.96
N ALA A 772 36.10 2.59 -50.08
CA ALA A 772 36.03 3.42 -51.29
C ALA A 772 37.36 3.32 -52.11
N PRO A 773 37.58 3.99 -53.27
CA PRO A 773 36.76 5.04 -53.94
C PRO A 773 36.58 4.89 -55.48
N GLY A 774 35.80 5.78 -56.11
CA GLY A 774 35.82 5.95 -57.58
C GLY A 774 34.52 6.47 -58.22
N GLU A 775 34.55 7.71 -58.70
CA GLU A 775 33.57 8.43 -59.55
C GLU A 775 33.63 7.98 -61.04
N PRO A 776 32.75 8.44 -62.00
CA PRO A 776 31.53 9.28 -61.88
C PRO A 776 30.34 8.96 -62.85
N VAL A 777 29.28 9.79 -62.76
CA VAL A 777 28.18 10.13 -63.74
C VAL A 777 27.19 9.06 -64.25
N ALA A 778 25.92 9.14 -63.82
CA ALA A 778 24.77 9.60 -64.65
C ALA A 778 23.42 9.62 -63.89
N GLU A 779 22.70 10.75 -63.98
CA GLU A 779 21.30 11.00 -63.54
C GLU A 779 20.26 10.47 -64.58
N PRO A 780 18.91 10.57 -64.39
CA PRO A 780 18.13 11.21 -63.29
C PRO A 780 16.91 10.41 -62.72
N ALA A 781 16.41 10.89 -61.56
CA ALA A 781 14.99 11.07 -61.14
C ALA A 781 13.92 9.95 -61.22
N ALA A 782 12.85 9.93 -60.42
CA ALA A 782 12.55 10.48 -59.08
C ALA A 782 11.13 10.03 -58.65
N GLU A 783 10.88 9.90 -57.33
CA GLU A 783 9.60 10.34 -56.73
C GLU A 783 9.82 10.65 -55.23
N VAL A 784 9.10 11.65 -54.68
CA VAL A 784 9.49 12.33 -53.41
C VAL A 784 8.33 12.48 -52.43
N ASP A 785 8.62 12.24 -51.14
CA ASP A 785 7.70 12.37 -50.00
C ASP A 785 7.23 13.83 -49.74
N PRO A 786 5.91 14.08 -49.59
CA PRO A 786 5.33 15.42 -49.41
C PRO A 786 5.74 16.15 -48.11
N LYS A 787 6.32 15.49 -47.09
CA LYS A 787 6.70 16.17 -45.83
C LYS A 787 7.85 17.16 -45.97
N LYS A 788 8.75 16.99 -46.95
CA LYS A 788 9.92 17.88 -47.12
C LYS A 788 9.53 19.25 -47.69
N ALA A 789 8.45 19.32 -48.46
CA ALA A 789 7.93 20.57 -49.06
C ALA A 789 7.33 21.54 -48.02
N ALA A 790 6.64 21.02 -47.00
CA ALA A 790 6.01 21.84 -45.95
C ALA A 790 7.05 22.61 -45.09
N ILE A 791 8.20 21.98 -44.83
CA ILE A 791 9.30 22.58 -44.04
C ILE A 791 9.99 23.70 -44.83
N ALA A 792 10.20 23.51 -46.14
CA ALA A 792 10.74 24.55 -47.02
C ALA A 792 9.81 25.79 -47.10
N ALA A 793 8.49 25.58 -47.19
CA ALA A 793 7.51 26.66 -47.23
C ALA A 793 7.46 27.49 -45.92
N ALA A 794 7.68 26.87 -44.77
CA ALA A 794 7.74 27.58 -43.47
C ALA A 794 8.99 28.47 -43.36
N ILE A 795 10.16 27.96 -43.79
CA ILE A 795 11.43 28.70 -43.76
C ILE A 795 11.40 29.88 -44.76
N ALA A 796 10.76 29.71 -45.93
CA ALA A 796 10.55 30.80 -46.89
C ALA A 796 9.69 31.94 -46.31
N ARG A 797 8.61 31.64 -45.58
CA ARG A 797 7.75 32.65 -44.93
C ARG A 797 8.48 33.39 -43.79
N ALA A 798 9.34 32.71 -43.05
CA ALA A 798 10.17 33.34 -42.02
C ALA A 798 11.21 34.31 -42.60
N LYS A 799 11.86 33.96 -43.74
CA LYS A 799 12.75 34.88 -44.46
C LYS A 799 12.00 36.07 -45.06
N ALA A 800 10.82 35.86 -45.64
CA ALA A 800 10.00 36.94 -46.22
C ALA A 800 9.57 37.99 -45.18
N LYS A 801 9.21 37.58 -43.95
CA LYS A 801 8.85 38.53 -42.88
C LYS A 801 10.03 39.35 -42.35
N LYS A 802 11.26 38.80 -42.42
CA LYS A 802 12.49 39.50 -42.01
C LYS A 802 13.02 40.47 -43.07
N ALA A 803 12.64 40.29 -44.34
CA ALA A 803 12.98 41.21 -45.44
C ALA A 803 12.05 42.45 -45.51
N ALA A 804 10.88 42.42 -44.86
CA ALA A 804 9.87 43.49 -44.90
C ALA A 804 10.01 44.54 -43.77
N GLN A 805 11.03 44.45 -42.92
CA GLN A 805 11.28 45.40 -41.81
C GLN A 805 12.67 46.07 -41.90
N ALA A 806 13.35 45.99 -43.05
CA ALA A 806 14.72 46.47 -43.24
C ALA A 806 14.89 47.38 -44.47
N ALA A 807 13.81 48.05 -44.90
CA ALA A 807 13.83 49.09 -45.93
C ALA A 807 13.02 50.28 -45.40
N GLY A 808 13.71 51.30 -44.89
CA GLY A 808 13.13 52.44 -44.18
C GLY A 808 14.22 53.38 -43.65
N ASP A 809 14.75 54.17 -44.58
CA ASP A 809 15.56 55.38 -44.44
C ASP A 809 17.03 55.35 -43.93
N GLU A 810 17.81 56.24 -44.55
CA GLU A 810 19.25 56.44 -44.42
C GLU A 810 19.61 57.51 -43.36
N ALA A 811 20.84 57.49 -42.83
CA ALA A 811 21.86 58.52 -43.13
C ALA A 811 23.09 58.53 -42.17
N SER A 812 24.29 58.59 -42.78
CA SER A 812 25.61 58.96 -42.20
C SER A 812 26.21 58.04 -41.09
N ASN A 813 27.27 57.29 -41.39
CA ASN A 813 28.72 57.64 -41.23
C ASN A 813 29.21 57.63 -39.76
N THR A 814 30.36 57.03 -39.37
CA THR A 814 31.57 56.69 -40.16
C THR A 814 32.42 55.59 -39.49
N ALA A 815 33.28 54.93 -40.28
CA ALA A 815 34.63 54.43 -39.95
C ALA A 815 34.84 53.13 -39.10
N ALA A 816 35.30 52.10 -39.83
CA ALA A 816 36.53 51.33 -39.62
C ALA A 816 36.64 50.20 -38.54
N ALA A 817 36.78 48.98 -39.05
CA ALA A 817 37.37 47.78 -38.43
C ALA A 817 38.93 47.79 -38.66
N PRO A 818 39.76 46.72 -38.45
CA PRO A 818 39.43 45.31 -38.12
C PRO A 818 40.38 44.50 -37.18
N SER A 819 39.98 43.24 -36.94
CA SER A 819 40.77 41.99 -36.79
C SER A 819 41.81 41.77 -35.66
N GLU A 820 41.49 40.83 -34.75
CA GLU A 820 42.20 39.56 -34.36
C GLU A 820 43.74 39.51 -34.07
N PRO A 821 44.34 38.42 -33.49
CA PRO A 821 43.78 37.16 -32.93
C PRO A 821 44.31 36.69 -31.52
N VAL A 822 43.62 35.68 -30.95
CA VAL A 822 44.06 34.52 -30.09
C VAL A 822 45.18 34.65 -29.02
N THR A 823 44.88 34.41 -27.72
CA THR A 823 45.46 33.34 -26.83
C THR A 823 45.03 33.49 -25.34
N GLU A 824 44.94 32.37 -24.61
CA GLU A 824 44.80 32.24 -23.13
C GLU A 824 46.13 32.60 -22.39
N PRO A 825 46.22 32.80 -21.04
CA PRO A 825 45.38 32.20 -19.97
C PRO A 825 45.15 33.00 -18.66
N ALA A 826 44.57 32.30 -17.66
CA ALA A 826 44.69 32.46 -16.20
C ALA A 826 43.70 33.37 -15.44
N ALA A 827 43.44 32.94 -14.19
CA ALA A 827 42.34 33.33 -13.31
C ALA A 827 42.45 34.73 -12.68
N GLU A 828 41.30 35.33 -12.35
CA GLU A 828 41.20 36.43 -11.39
C GLU A 828 39.95 36.27 -10.51
N VAL A 829 40.07 36.60 -9.21
CA VAL A 829 39.00 36.45 -8.20
C VAL A 829 38.58 37.84 -7.71
N ASP A 830 37.27 38.14 -7.79
CA ASP A 830 36.71 39.48 -7.50
C ASP A 830 37.01 39.96 -6.05
N PRO A 831 37.80 41.04 -5.87
CA PRO A 831 38.17 41.55 -4.56
C PRO A 831 37.01 42.17 -3.77
N LYS A 832 35.85 42.47 -4.38
CA LYS A 832 34.69 43.02 -3.65
C LYS A 832 34.01 41.99 -2.74
N LYS A 833 34.02 40.70 -3.09
CA LYS A 833 33.40 39.66 -2.24
C LYS A 833 34.14 39.44 -0.92
N ALA A 834 35.46 39.51 -0.92
CA ALA A 834 36.28 39.35 0.30
C ALA A 834 36.06 40.50 1.30
N ALA A 835 35.96 41.75 0.81
CA ALA A 835 35.74 42.92 1.65
C ALA A 835 34.39 42.89 2.39
N ILE A 836 33.33 42.43 1.71
CA ILE A 836 31.97 42.33 2.29
C ILE A 836 31.93 41.24 3.37
N ALA A 837 32.56 40.09 3.14
CA ALA A 837 32.66 39.02 4.15
C ALA A 837 33.38 39.49 5.42
N ALA A 838 34.48 40.24 5.28
CA ALA A 838 35.22 40.80 6.40
C ALA A 838 34.42 41.86 7.19
N ALA A 839 33.61 42.67 6.51
CA ALA A 839 32.75 43.66 7.15
C ALA A 839 31.63 43.00 7.99
N ILE A 840 30.98 41.95 7.44
CA ILE A 840 29.92 41.21 8.13
C ILE A 840 30.46 40.48 9.37
N ALA A 841 31.65 39.89 9.28
CA ALA A 841 32.31 39.24 10.43
C ALA A 841 32.58 40.24 11.57
N ARG A 842 33.08 41.45 11.25
CA ARG A 842 33.33 42.51 12.24
C ARG A 842 32.03 43.04 12.88
N ALA A 843 30.95 43.16 12.11
CA ALA A 843 29.64 43.55 12.64
C ALA A 843 29.06 42.50 13.61
N LYS A 844 29.21 41.20 13.30
CA LYS A 844 28.78 40.10 14.19
C LYS A 844 29.59 40.06 15.48
N ALA A 845 30.92 40.21 15.41
CA ALA A 845 31.79 40.25 16.59
C ALA A 845 31.44 41.42 17.53
N LYS A 846 31.21 42.62 16.98
CA LYS A 846 30.86 43.81 17.77
C LYS A 846 29.48 43.71 18.45
N LYS A 847 28.53 42.96 17.86
CA LYS A 847 27.21 42.70 18.45
C LYS A 847 27.23 41.63 19.54
N LEU A 848 28.18 40.69 19.50
CA LEU A 848 28.37 39.68 20.55
C LEU A 848 29.17 40.22 21.76
N ALA A 849 30.12 41.12 21.53
CA ALA A 849 30.85 41.80 22.62
C ALA A 849 29.96 42.74 23.45
N ALA A 850 28.96 43.38 22.82
CA ALA A 850 28.03 44.31 23.48
C ALA A 850 26.93 43.64 24.34
N ALA A 851 26.95 42.31 24.48
CA ALA A 851 25.92 41.54 25.19
C ALA A 851 26.44 40.86 26.48
N ALA A 852 27.65 41.21 26.94
CA ALA A 852 28.37 40.47 27.99
C ALA A 852 28.81 41.29 29.22
N GLU A 853 28.45 42.58 29.34
CA GLU A 853 28.89 43.45 30.45
C GLU A 853 27.75 44.27 31.10
N ILE A 854 26.97 43.65 32.00
CA ILE A 854 26.13 44.24 33.07
C ILE A 854 25.93 43.13 34.13
N ALA A 855 26.05 43.28 35.46
CA ALA A 855 26.73 44.21 36.39
C ALA A 855 26.77 43.48 37.78
N PRO A 856 27.62 43.84 38.77
CA PRO A 856 27.27 44.93 39.71
C PRO A 856 28.47 45.68 40.36
N ASP A 857 28.23 46.81 41.03
CA ASP A 857 28.21 46.95 42.52
C ASP A 857 27.98 48.42 42.94
N ALA A 858 27.60 48.69 44.19
CA ALA A 858 27.22 50.03 44.68
C ALA A 858 27.80 50.37 46.08
N PRO A 859 28.13 51.66 46.35
CA PRO A 859 28.38 52.15 47.71
C PRO A 859 27.32 53.14 48.23
N VAL A 860 27.19 53.19 49.57
CA VAL A 860 26.39 54.11 50.42
C VAL A 860 27.37 55.10 51.13
N PRO A 861 27.00 56.15 51.93
CA PRO A 861 25.69 56.52 52.53
C PRO A 861 25.32 58.06 52.57
N SER A 862 24.29 58.40 53.38
CA SER A 862 23.86 59.73 53.90
C SER A 862 22.98 60.63 52.99
N SER A 863 21.96 61.36 53.46
CA SER A 863 21.30 61.50 54.79
C SER A 863 19.81 61.95 54.66
N ASP A 864 19.08 61.98 55.79
CA ASP A 864 17.84 62.74 56.07
C ASP A 864 16.49 62.29 55.42
N THR A 865 15.31 62.33 56.06
CA THR A 865 14.88 62.32 57.49
C THR A 865 13.34 62.07 57.56
N VAL A 866 12.85 61.37 58.61
CA VAL A 866 11.45 61.31 59.16
C VAL A 866 10.29 60.90 58.20
N SER A 867 9.20 60.22 58.62
CA SER A 867 8.60 59.92 59.94
C SER A 867 7.70 58.65 59.92
N ASP A 868 7.64 57.90 61.04
CA ASP A 868 6.49 57.15 61.64
C ASP A 868 5.62 56.15 60.81
N MET A 869 5.09 55.03 61.34
CA MET A 869 5.18 54.39 62.67
C MET A 869 4.75 52.90 62.62
N GLN A 870 5.28 52.05 63.53
CA GLN A 870 4.72 50.75 64.02
C GLN A 870 4.53 49.57 63.01
N ALA A 871 4.80 48.29 63.33
CA ALA A 871 5.46 47.62 64.46
C ALA A 871 5.98 46.22 64.02
N ALA A 872 6.88 45.59 64.80
CA ALA A 872 7.58 44.32 64.51
C ALA A 872 7.25 43.23 65.59
N PRO A 873 7.95 42.07 65.74
CA PRO A 873 8.91 41.36 64.86
C PRO A 873 8.64 39.81 64.74
N GLY A 874 9.50 39.07 64.00
CA GLY A 874 9.57 37.60 64.03
C GLY A 874 10.64 37.01 63.09
N GLU A 875 11.52 36.14 63.60
CA GLU A 875 12.76 35.67 62.93
C GLU A 875 12.55 34.52 61.92
N PRO A 876 13.47 34.33 60.93
CA PRO A 876 13.49 33.17 60.05
C PRO A 876 14.36 32.01 60.61
N VAL A 877 13.81 30.80 60.61
CA VAL A 877 14.52 29.56 60.99
C VAL A 877 15.11 28.85 59.76
N THR A 878 16.34 28.36 59.87
CA THR A 878 17.08 27.61 58.84
C THR A 878 16.92 26.08 58.98
N GLU A 879 17.40 25.36 57.94
CA GLU A 879 17.71 23.91 57.84
C GLU A 879 16.65 22.96 57.23
N PRO A 880 17.06 21.80 56.64
CA PRO A 880 18.35 21.52 55.97
C PRO A 880 18.22 20.79 54.60
N ALA A 881 19.34 20.70 53.87
CA ALA A 881 19.51 19.77 52.75
C ALA A 881 20.12 18.43 53.21
N ALA A 882 19.77 17.33 52.54
CA ALA A 882 20.11 15.98 53.00
C ALA A 882 21.58 15.56 52.75
N GLU A 883 22.20 14.94 53.76
CA GLU A 883 23.54 14.33 53.68
C GLU A 883 23.58 13.05 52.83
N VAL A 884 24.76 12.74 52.27
CA VAL A 884 25.05 11.48 51.57
C VAL A 884 26.17 10.73 52.29
N ASP A 885 25.91 9.48 52.68
CA ASP A 885 26.81 8.63 53.49
C ASP A 885 28.21 8.44 52.85
N PRO A 886 29.29 8.93 53.50
CA PRO A 886 30.65 8.83 52.96
C PRO A 886 31.20 7.40 52.90
N LYS A 887 30.68 6.43 53.69
CA LYS A 887 31.09 5.02 53.57
C LYS A 887 30.67 4.44 52.21
N LYS A 888 29.51 4.84 51.70
CA LYS A 888 28.99 4.35 50.41
C LYS A 888 29.86 4.82 49.24
N ALA A 889 30.34 6.06 49.29
CA ALA A 889 31.31 6.60 48.32
C ALA A 889 32.67 5.90 48.39
N ALA A 890 33.19 5.61 49.60
CA ALA A 890 34.45 4.91 49.77
C ALA A 890 34.42 3.48 49.21
N ILE A 891 33.31 2.75 49.41
CA ILE A 891 33.12 1.38 48.87
C ILE A 891 33.06 1.41 47.33
N ALA A 892 32.35 2.38 46.73
CA ALA A 892 32.31 2.54 45.27
C ALA A 892 33.71 2.81 44.69
N ALA A 893 34.51 3.67 45.33
CA ALA A 893 35.88 3.96 44.93
C ALA A 893 36.82 2.73 45.06
N ALA A 894 36.63 1.90 46.08
CA ALA A 894 37.39 0.66 46.26
C ALA A 894 37.07 -0.37 45.15
N ILE A 895 35.78 -0.55 44.82
CA ILE A 895 35.33 -1.44 43.74
C ILE A 895 35.89 -0.97 42.39
N ALA A 896 35.87 0.33 42.10
CA ALA A 896 36.44 0.88 40.87
C ALA A 896 37.95 0.59 40.75
N ARG A 897 38.72 0.76 41.83
CA ARG A 897 40.17 0.45 41.86
C ARG A 897 40.46 -1.04 41.69
N ALA A 898 39.64 -1.93 42.26
CA ALA A 898 39.76 -3.37 42.05
C ALA A 898 39.49 -3.77 40.59
N LYS A 899 38.47 -3.17 39.97
CA LYS A 899 38.11 -3.41 38.55
C LYS A 899 39.20 -2.93 37.60
N ALA A 900 39.80 -1.77 37.87
CA ALA A 900 40.93 -1.23 37.11
C ALA A 900 42.19 -2.11 37.23
N ARG A 901 42.51 -2.63 38.43
CA ARG A 901 43.63 -3.56 38.61
C ARG A 901 43.43 -4.88 37.87
N LYS A 902 42.21 -5.40 37.80
CA LYS A 902 41.91 -6.62 37.03
C LYS A 902 42.13 -6.40 35.52
N LEU A 903 41.59 -5.30 34.98
CA LEU A 903 41.78 -4.94 33.56
C LEU A 903 43.26 -4.72 33.21
N ALA A 904 44.07 -4.16 34.11
CA ALA A 904 45.51 -4.00 33.91
C ALA A 904 46.26 -5.34 33.94
N ALA A 905 45.84 -6.30 34.76
CA ALA A 905 46.41 -7.65 34.78
C ALA A 905 46.05 -8.46 33.53
N ASP A 906 44.80 -8.36 33.07
CA ASP A 906 44.32 -9.02 31.85
C ASP A 906 45.04 -8.46 30.60
N ALA A 907 45.36 -7.16 30.58
CA ALA A 907 46.14 -6.52 29.51
C ALA A 907 47.63 -6.93 29.48
N ALA A 908 48.22 -7.29 30.63
CA ALA A 908 49.61 -7.75 30.70
C ALA A 908 49.78 -9.20 30.19
N ALA A 909 48.70 -9.98 30.10
CA ALA A 909 48.73 -11.38 29.72
C ALA A 909 48.75 -11.63 28.19
N HIS A 910 48.69 -10.58 27.35
CA HIS A 910 48.69 -10.70 25.88
C HIS A 910 49.69 -9.73 25.23
N THR A 911 50.98 -10.10 25.21
CA THR A 911 51.99 -9.51 24.34
C THR A 911 52.77 -10.61 23.60
N PRO A 912 52.77 -10.63 22.25
CA PRO A 912 53.56 -11.60 21.48
C PRO A 912 55.00 -11.12 21.28
N SER A 913 55.97 -12.03 21.40
CA SER A 913 57.39 -11.76 21.13
C SER A 913 57.69 -11.69 19.62
N PRO A 914 58.72 -10.92 19.18
CA PRO A 914 59.01 -10.74 17.77
C PRO A 914 60.03 -11.75 17.20
N SER A 915 59.75 -12.20 15.98
CA SER A 915 60.71 -12.46 14.88
C SER A 915 61.93 -13.37 15.12
N THR A 916 61.84 -14.61 14.63
CA THR A 916 62.85 -15.25 13.73
C THR A 916 62.15 -16.33 12.89
N ASP A 917 62.31 -16.34 11.57
CA ASP A 917 63.33 -17.22 10.96
C ASP A 917 63.63 -16.91 9.48
N LYS A 918 64.77 -17.41 9.01
CA LYS A 918 65.21 -17.45 7.60
C LYS A 918 65.27 -18.90 7.13
N SER A 919 65.12 -19.11 5.82
CA SER A 919 65.75 -20.19 5.04
C SER A 919 65.83 -21.60 5.65
N HIS A 920 64.97 -22.52 5.21
CA HIS A 920 65.35 -23.40 4.10
C HIS A 920 64.16 -24.09 3.42
#